data_AF-A0A817TWD7-F1
#
_entry.id   AF-A0A817TWD7-F1
#
_cell.length_a   1.000
_cell.length_b   1.000
_cell.length_c   1.000
_cell.angle_alpha   90.00
_cell.angle_beta   90.00
_cell.angle_gamma   90.00
#
_symmetry.space_group_name_H-M   'P 1'
#
loop_
_entity.id
_entity.type
_entity.pdbx_description
1 polymer ?
#
loop_
_entity_poly.entity_id
_entity_poly.type
_entity_poly.pdbx_seq_one_letter_code
_entity_poly.pdbx_strand_id
1 'polypeptide(L)'
;MTSPVNGTEIKFRPVQINTLGDYVRQNNSAWRSRNFSNRQRDLDWYNYMRRQANVPLEQGIPYGKVRNSRILSPPEDVVISENDDIGLSKLDFTSPPVTLTWLDLEVTAPPKDKGLKRTLTKLLCPSKEVGEPKVLLKGVSGIVKPGQLVAIMGASGAGKTTLMNVLAHRRPGSLKVSGEVRVNGTKMGRHINRVAGYVQQEELFVPSMTTREHLHFHAMLRLNRDITKEQRLNRVEELLNFLNLKKTENTLIGEPGRIKGLSGGEKRRLLFASEVLNDPPLLFADEPTSGLDGSMAFIICDAMRKLCNQGKTIVCTIHQPSSEIFQLFDTLYLMAEGRVAYFGSRKNAQEFFSMVGFDAPDNYNLSDFYIQTLAILPFDKENSLQRVEYICDEFEQTALYAQRVTEARQFHMIDDDQTDVIGGLFNRTPKYKASFFTQLRWLMWRSTIDMFKNPFELRLRFVLSIIIGLLFGIIFLQLEYNQQAFQNISSVIFVLIINTSFSSVQYSADSYNRQLPLFFKEHDDGIYRTIPYYVSKITLELPTQAFTIFILITIVYWMVNLYEDASRYFILVGIIILCAFVANSMGALIGVSMPSPEAASAIVIPIVIPLMVFAGFFLSAKTIPNWLIWIKYLSWLYYSNEMALINQWEDVKSLDCNQVGNRTCYRTGNDILDYYGFKKAHYNRNLGLLFALFIGFRLLSIGILILRAKFQRRSGSVLAFIAPSPDAASAMVIPLVISLFVFVGFFISTKTIPNWLIRIKYLSWLYYSNEMRLINPWEDVKSLDCNQVGNGTCYRNGTDVLDYCVFKKVHYNRNLGLLFALFIVFRLISFGILVLRAKFQRKVG
;
A
#
# COMPACT_ATOMS: atom_id res chain seq x y z
N MET A 1 -20.44 20.54 92.28
CA MET A 1 -20.51 22.00 92.51
C MET A 1 -19.67 22.63 91.41
N THR A 2 -20.29 22.89 90.24
CA THR A 2 -20.72 24.23 89.79
C THR A 2 -19.53 25.14 89.48
N SER A 3 -19.14 25.14 88.19
CA SER A 3 -18.98 26.29 87.24
C SER A 3 -18.54 27.67 87.77
N PRO A 4 -18.25 28.68 86.91
CA PRO A 4 -18.02 28.76 85.45
C PRO A 4 -16.67 29.49 85.14
N VAL A 5 -16.22 29.89 83.94
CA VAL A 5 -16.84 30.74 82.89
C VAL A 5 -16.02 30.69 81.58
N ASN A 6 -16.74 30.41 80.48
CA ASN A 6 -16.72 30.88 79.07
C ASN A 6 -15.39 31.16 78.35
N GLY A 7 -15.15 30.80 77.08
CA GLY A 7 -15.91 30.18 75.97
C GLY A 7 -15.00 30.26 74.72
N THR A 8 -14.58 29.14 74.10
CA THR A 8 -15.14 28.43 72.91
C THR A 8 -15.30 29.31 71.67
N GLU A 9 -14.86 28.98 70.45
CA GLU A 9 -14.35 27.77 69.78
C GLU A 9 -13.74 28.26 68.42
N ILE A 10 -12.89 27.56 67.66
CA ILE A 10 -13.11 26.25 67.01
C ILE A 10 -11.77 25.53 66.81
N LYS A 11 -11.82 24.21 67.07
CA LYS A 11 -10.74 23.24 67.31
C LYS A 11 -10.08 22.66 66.04
N PHE A 12 -8.81 22.28 66.18
CA PHE A 12 -8.17 21.21 65.40
C PHE A 12 -7.92 19.96 66.29
N ARG A 13 -8.16 18.78 65.67
CA ARG A 13 -7.82 17.37 66.07
C ARG A 13 -8.66 16.73 67.20
N PRO A 14 -8.70 15.37 67.33
CA PRO A 14 -8.73 14.27 66.35
C PRO A 14 -9.80 13.18 66.69
N VAL A 15 -9.69 11.99 66.07
CA VAL A 15 -10.22 10.65 66.42
C VAL A 15 -11.53 10.20 65.72
N GLN A 16 -11.43 9.25 64.77
CA GLN A 16 -11.81 7.83 64.96
C GLN A 16 -11.60 7.01 63.66
N ILE A 17 -10.80 5.95 63.80
CA ILE A 17 -10.67 4.85 62.84
C ILE A 17 -11.85 3.90 63.08
N ASN A 18 -12.64 3.65 62.03
CA ASN A 18 -13.60 2.56 61.77
C ASN A 18 -14.48 3.08 60.61
N THR A 19 -14.75 2.46 59.47
CA THR A 19 -14.64 1.07 58.99
C THR A 19 -14.66 1.14 57.45
N LEU A 20 -13.63 0.61 56.78
CA LEU A 20 -13.56 0.45 55.31
C LEU A 20 -14.47 -0.71 54.80
N GLY A 21 -15.53 -1.03 55.54
CA GLY A 21 -16.28 -2.29 55.47
C GLY A 21 -17.58 -2.26 54.66
N ASP A 22 -18.12 -1.06 54.38
CA ASP A 22 -19.44 -0.92 53.77
C ASP A 22 -19.43 -0.32 52.35
N TYR A 23 -18.34 0.38 51.97
CA TYR A 23 -18.18 0.88 50.59
C TYR A 23 -17.75 -0.21 49.59
N VAL A 24 -17.10 -1.29 50.08
CA VAL A 24 -16.69 -2.45 49.27
C VAL A 24 -17.82 -3.49 49.12
N ARG A 25 -18.91 -3.35 49.90
CA ARG A 25 -20.01 -4.33 49.93
C ARG A 25 -21.14 -4.04 48.93
N GLN A 26 -21.31 -2.79 48.48
CA GLN A 26 -22.34 -2.44 47.48
C GLN A 26 -21.88 -2.57 46.01
N ASN A 27 -20.57 -2.48 45.70
CA ASN A 27 -20.06 -2.61 44.32
C ASN A 27 -19.69 -4.05 43.91
N ASN A 28 -19.76 -5.04 44.82
CA ASN A 28 -19.36 -6.42 44.56
C ASN A 28 -20.53 -7.38 44.21
N SER A 29 -21.79 -6.92 44.24
CA SER A 29 -22.95 -7.75 43.89
C SER A 29 -23.27 -7.77 42.39
N ALA A 30 -22.84 -6.76 41.62
CA ALA A 30 -23.03 -6.70 40.16
C ALA A 30 -21.89 -7.37 39.35
N TRP A 31 -20.74 -7.64 39.98
CA TRP A 31 -19.55 -8.22 39.32
C TRP A 31 -19.42 -9.75 39.50
N ARG A 32 -20.20 -10.35 40.41
CA ARG A 32 -20.12 -11.79 40.74
C ARG A 32 -21.04 -12.72 39.93
N SER A 33 -21.98 -12.22 39.12
CA SER A 33 -22.88 -13.10 38.34
C SER A 33 -22.43 -13.41 36.90
N ARG A 34 -21.36 -12.77 36.39
CA ARG A 34 -20.92 -12.94 34.98
C ARG A 34 -19.62 -13.73 34.76
N ASN A 35 -18.87 -14.10 35.80
CA ASN A 35 -17.55 -14.74 35.65
C ASN A 35 -17.41 -16.15 36.25
N PHE A 36 -18.51 -16.79 36.69
CA PHE A 36 -18.46 -18.17 37.18
C PHE A 36 -18.44 -19.24 36.06
N SER A 37 -18.84 -18.91 34.83
CA SER A 37 -18.90 -19.89 33.71
C SER A 37 -17.58 -20.09 32.95
N ASN A 38 -16.56 -19.25 33.19
CA ASN A 38 -15.26 -19.35 32.51
C ASN A 38 -14.21 -20.09 33.35
N ARG A 39 -14.22 -19.97 34.68
CA ARG A 39 -13.30 -20.72 35.55
C ARG A 39 -13.55 -22.23 35.55
N GLN A 40 -14.80 -22.67 35.39
CA GLN A 40 -15.11 -24.11 35.33
C GLN A 40 -14.60 -24.73 34.01
N ARG A 41 -14.69 -24.00 32.89
CA ARG A 41 -14.16 -24.43 31.58
C ARG A 41 -12.64 -24.54 31.55
N ASP A 42 -11.94 -23.63 32.22
CA ASP A 42 -10.47 -23.66 32.27
C ASP A 42 -9.94 -24.78 33.17
N LEU A 43 -10.65 -25.12 34.26
CA LEU A 43 -10.35 -26.28 35.10
C LEU A 43 -10.68 -27.61 34.40
N ASP A 44 -11.75 -27.68 33.60
CA ASP A 44 -12.08 -28.88 32.82
C ASP A 44 -11.08 -29.12 31.69
N TRP A 45 -10.58 -28.05 31.04
CA TRP A 45 -9.49 -28.15 30.06
C TRP A 45 -8.20 -28.63 30.75
N TYR A 46 -7.80 -28.00 31.87
CA TYR A 46 -6.58 -28.39 32.58
C TYR A 46 -6.63 -29.86 33.05
N ASN A 47 -7.79 -30.33 33.53
CA ASN A 47 -8.01 -31.72 33.93
C ASN A 47 -8.11 -32.70 32.74
N TYR A 48 -8.52 -32.23 31.56
CA TYR A 48 -8.50 -33.01 30.31
C TYR A 48 -7.07 -33.21 29.78
N MET A 49 -6.22 -32.17 29.76
CA MET A 49 -4.79 -32.30 29.41
C MET A 49 -4.07 -33.26 30.36
N ARG A 50 -4.37 -33.18 31.66
CA ARG A 50 -3.73 -34.02 32.67
C ARG A 50 -4.11 -35.51 32.56
N ARG A 51 -5.27 -35.84 31.97
CA ARG A 51 -5.67 -37.23 31.67
C ARG A 51 -5.02 -37.76 30.38
N GLN A 52 -4.66 -36.90 29.44
CA GLN A 52 -3.96 -37.28 28.19
C GLN A 52 -2.46 -37.55 28.40
N ALA A 53 -1.86 -37.01 29.47
CA ALA A 53 -0.43 -37.11 29.74
C ALA A 53 0.03 -38.40 30.45
N ASN A 54 -0.86 -39.37 30.72
CA ASN A 54 -0.57 -40.56 31.54
C ASN A 54 -0.92 -41.89 30.81
N VAL A 55 -0.36 -42.12 29.62
CA VAL A 55 -0.40 -43.44 28.94
C VAL A 55 1.03 -43.85 28.51
N PRO A 56 1.46 -45.11 28.72
CA PRO A 56 2.83 -45.55 28.45
C PRO A 56 3.11 -45.80 26.96
N LEU A 57 4.40 -45.73 26.61
CA LEU A 57 4.99 -46.13 25.32
C LEU A 57 4.65 -47.59 24.96
N GLU A 58 4.11 -47.83 23.76
CA GLU A 58 4.67 -48.74 22.73
C GLU A 58 3.72 -48.95 21.54
N GLN A 59 4.33 -49.35 20.41
CA GLN A 59 3.78 -49.90 19.15
C GLN A 59 3.36 -48.90 18.05
N GLY A 60 4.22 -48.83 17.03
CA GLY A 60 3.99 -48.08 15.80
C GLY A 60 3.05 -48.76 14.80
N ILE A 61 2.61 -47.98 13.81
CA ILE A 61 2.01 -48.35 12.50
C ILE A 61 1.86 -47.02 11.70
N PRO A 62 1.88 -47.04 10.35
CA PRO A 62 2.68 -46.11 9.55
C PRO A 62 1.91 -44.87 9.04
N TYR A 63 2.65 -43.79 8.81
CA TYR A 63 2.13 -42.58 8.17
C TYR A 63 1.80 -42.84 6.70
N GLY A 64 0.53 -42.58 6.36
CA GLY A 64 0.02 -42.57 5.00
C GLY A 64 0.65 -41.47 4.14
N LYS A 65 1.06 -41.89 2.94
CA LYS A 65 1.53 -41.07 1.82
C LYS A 65 0.61 -39.85 1.59
N VAL A 66 1.12 -38.65 1.89
CA VAL A 66 0.63 -37.42 1.25
C VAL A 66 1.10 -37.47 -0.20
N ARG A 67 0.14 -37.54 -1.14
CA ARG A 67 0.39 -37.54 -2.58
C ARG A 67 1.22 -36.31 -2.98
N ASN A 68 2.40 -36.57 -3.55
CA ASN A 68 3.21 -35.61 -4.29
C ASN A 68 2.33 -34.83 -5.29
N SER A 69 2.06 -33.56 -5.01
CA SER A 69 1.76 -32.60 -6.07
C SER A 69 3.04 -32.35 -6.84
N ARG A 70 3.00 -32.54 -8.17
CA ARG A 70 4.13 -32.29 -9.07
C ARG A 70 4.72 -30.91 -8.77
N ILE A 71 5.94 -30.91 -8.27
CA ILE A 71 6.76 -29.71 -8.12
C ILE A 71 7.03 -29.23 -9.55
N LEU A 72 6.66 -27.99 -9.87
CA LEU A 72 7.12 -27.31 -11.08
C LEU A 72 8.60 -26.96 -10.86
N SER A 73 9.47 -27.93 -11.11
CA SER A 73 10.92 -27.75 -11.05
C SER A 73 11.33 -26.61 -12.00
N PRO A 74 12.27 -25.73 -11.63
CA PRO A 74 13.00 -24.96 -12.64
C PRO A 74 13.63 -25.96 -13.63
N PRO A 75 13.89 -25.59 -14.90
CA PRO A 75 14.43 -26.54 -15.88
C PRO A 75 15.72 -27.20 -15.37
N GLU A 76 15.70 -28.54 -15.37
CA GLU A 76 16.67 -29.55 -14.86
C GLU A 76 18.04 -29.48 -15.60
N ASP A 77 19.18 -30.01 -15.15
CA ASP A 77 19.59 -31.00 -14.13
C ASP A 77 20.77 -30.48 -13.26
N VAL A 78 21.12 -31.14 -12.14
CA VAL A 78 22.49 -31.49 -11.68
C VAL A 78 22.42 -32.13 -10.27
N VAL A 79 23.07 -33.29 -10.12
CA VAL A 79 23.28 -34.05 -8.88
C VAL A 79 24.54 -33.55 -8.18
N ILE A 80 24.51 -33.29 -6.88
CA ILE A 80 25.71 -32.97 -6.08
C ILE A 80 25.72 -33.86 -4.82
N SER A 81 26.86 -34.53 -4.60
CA SER A 81 27.16 -35.45 -3.51
C SER A 81 27.26 -34.77 -2.15
N GLU A 82 26.70 -35.41 -1.12
CA GLU A 82 26.85 -35.04 0.29
C GLU A 82 28.27 -35.34 0.80
N ASN A 83 28.88 -34.37 1.47
CA ASN A 83 29.88 -34.60 2.51
C ASN A 83 29.81 -33.44 3.51
N ASP A 84 29.70 -33.83 4.77
CA ASP A 84 29.55 -33.01 5.96
C ASP A 84 30.78 -32.12 6.25
N ASP A 85 30.54 -31.10 7.08
CA ASP A 85 31.45 -30.03 7.56
C ASP A 85 31.79 -28.90 6.58
N ILE A 86 30.90 -27.89 6.50
CA ILE A 86 31.21 -26.61 5.84
C ILE A 86 30.92 -25.44 6.78
N GLY A 87 31.94 -25.12 7.57
CA GLY A 87 32.10 -23.80 8.18
C GLY A 87 32.36 -22.72 7.11
N LEU A 88 32.13 -21.46 7.52
CA LEU A 88 32.20 -20.15 6.84
C LEU A 88 33.29 -19.90 5.75
N SER A 89 34.19 -20.85 5.51
CA SER A 89 35.36 -20.81 4.63
C SER A 89 35.09 -20.78 3.11
N LYS A 90 33.85 -21.00 2.65
CA LYS A 90 33.53 -21.03 1.19
C LYS A 90 32.86 -19.77 0.65
N LEU A 91 32.37 -18.87 1.50
CA LEU A 91 31.79 -17.60 1.05
C LEU A 91 32.88 -16.53 0.96
N ASP A 92 33.64 -16.55 -0.14
CA ASP A 92 34.59 -15.47 -0.47
C ASP A 92 33.81 -14.21 -0.89
N PHE A 93 33.45 -13.40 0.11
CA PHE A 93 32.89 -12.08 -0.11
C PHE A 93 34.04 -11.11 -0.45
N THR A 94 34.23 -10.84 -1.74
CA THR A 94 35.36 -10.08 -2.31
C THR A 94 35.06 -8.58 -2.47
N SER A 95 34.02 -8.07 -1.81
CA SER A 95 33.59 -6.69 -1.97
C SER A 95 34.60 -5.70 -1.36
N PRO A 96 34.84 -4.54 -2.01
CA PRO A 96 35.85 -3.59 -1.54
C PRO A 96 35.44 -2.98 -0.19
N PRO A 97 36.41 -2.65 0.69
CA PRO A 97 36.12 -1.99 1.95
C PRO A 97 35.47 -0.63 1.73
N VAL A 98 34.39 -0.36 2.47
CA VAL A 98 33.59 0.87 2.35
C VAL A 98 33.56 1.64 3.66
N THR A 99 33.96 2.90 3.63
CA THR A 99 33.80 3.86 4.71
C THR A 99 32.59 4.74 4.42
N LEU A 100 31.67 4.86 5.36
CA LEU A 100 30.50 5.75 5.27
C LEU A 100 30.76 6.99 6.14
N THR A 101 30.63 8.19 5.57
CA THR A 101 30.75 9.45 6.33
C THR A 101 29.55 10.35 6.09
N TRP A 102 29.16 11.09 7.12
CA TRP A 102 28.18 12.15 7.00
C TRP A 102 28.54 13.35 7.87
N LEU A 103 28.16 14.53 7.39
CA LEU A 103 28.58 15.80 7.96
C LEU A 103 27.42 16.79 7.99
N ASP A 104 27.19 17.36 9.17
CA ASP A 104 26.22 18.40 9.48
C ASP A 104 24.83 18.10 8.89
N LEU A 105 24.38 16.84 9.05
CA LEU A 105 23.08 16.41 8.54
C LEU A 105 21.96 17.01 9.38
N GLU A 106 21.16 17.85 8.74
CA GLU A 106 19.96 18.42 9.31
C GLU A 106 18.75 18.04 8.44
N VAL A 107 17.68 17.64 9.10
CA VAL A 107 16.47 17.15 8.42
C VAL A 107 15.28 17.89 8.98
N THR A 108 14.55 18.59 8.12
CA THR A 108 13.35 19.31 8.53
C THR A 108 12.12 18.75 7.84
N ALA A 109 11.12 18.41 8.64
CA ALA A 109 9.81 18.02 8.17
C ALA A 109 8.93 19.26 7.98
N PRO A 110 8.29 19.42 6.82
CA PRO A 110 7.32 20.48 6.63
C PRO A 110 6.16 20.25 7.60
N PRO A 111 5.48 21.32 8.02
CA PRO A 111 4.30 21.18 8.87
C PRO A 111 3.27 20.27 8.20
N LYS A 112 2.58 19.45 8.99
CA LYS A 112 1.57 18.48 8.50
C LYS A 112 0.51 19.19 7.65
N ASP A 113 0.70 19.19 6.33
CA ASP A 113 -0.18 19.88 5.39
C ASP A 113 -1.44 19.04 5.16
N LYS A 114 -2.61 19.56 5.56
CA LYS A 114 -3.92 19.00 5.22
C LYS A 114 -4.40 19.72 3.96
N GLY A 115 -3.92 19.28 2.80
CA GLY A 115 -3.94 19.95 1.50
C GLY A 115 -5.28 20.43 0.88
N LEU A 116 -6.48 20.00 1.32
CA LEU A 116 -7.74 20.72 0.98
C LEU A 116 -8.22 21.64 2.09
N LYS A 117 -7.96 21.26 3.34
CA LYS A 117 -8.39 22.07 4.50
C LYS A 117 -7.73 23.43 4.42
N ARG A 118 -6.49 23.53 3.94
CA ARG A 118 -5.76 24.80 3.86
C ARG A 118 -6.42 25.84 2.95
N THR A 119 -6.98 25.45 1.81
CA THR A 119 -7.64 26.39 0.88
C THR A 119 -9.03 26.80 1.36
N LEU A 120 -9.82 25.85 1.87
CA LEU A 120 -11.16 26.13 2.42
C LEU A 120 -11.11 26.82 3.79
N THR A 121 -10.13 26.49 4.64
CA THR A 121 -9.99 27.08 5.98
C THR A 121 -9.37 28.47 5.90
N LYS A 122 -8.48 28.77 4.94
CA LYS A 122 -8.07 30.16 4.66
C LYS A 122 -9.21 31.03 4.14
N LEU A 123 -10.18 30.44 3.42
CA LEU A 123 -11.36 31.14 2.91
C LEU A 123 -12.42 31.37 4.00
N LEU A 124 -12.49 30.50 5.01
CA LEU A 124 -13.51 30.55 6.07
C LEU A 124 -13.01 31.11 7.41
N CYS A 125 -11.71 31.04 7.71
CA CYS A 125 -11.10 31.50 8.97
C CYS A 125 -9.64 31.98 8.72
N PRO A 126 -9.39 33.29 8.53
CA PRO A 126 -8.06 33.83 8.25
C PRO A 126 -7.03 33.68 9.40
N SER A 127 -7.45 33.32 10.60
CA SER A 127 -6.66 33.42 11.84
C SER A 127 -5.96 32.12 12.30
N LYS A 128 -5.90 31.07 11.47
CA LYS A 128 -5.27 29.81 11.89
C LYS A 128 -3.77 29.81 11.57
N GLU A 129 -2.95 29.91 12.62
CA GLU A 129 -1.49 29.89 12.55
C GLU A 129 -0.95 28.68 11.77
N VAL A 130 0.01 28.96 10.90
CA VAL A 130 0.79 27.95 10.17
C VAL A 130 1.66 27.24 11.19
N GLY A 131 1.47 25.93 11.38
CA GLY A 131 2.36 25.16 12.25
C GLY A 131 3.81 25.29 11.77
N GLU A 132 4.75 25.42 12.69
CA GLU A 132 6.16 25.55 12.38
C GLU A 132 6.74 24.23 11.79
N PRO A 133 7.73 24.32 10.89
CA PRO A 133 8.45 23.14 10.42
C PRO A 133 9.15 22.44 11.60
N LYS A 134 9.03 21.12 11.68
CA LYS A 134 9.67 20.34 12.75
C LYS A 134 11.04 19.87 12.31
N VAL A 135 12.09 20.32 12.98
CA VAL A 135 13.45 19.78 12.81
C VAL A 135 13.49 18.36 13.42
N LEU A 136 13.87 17.38 12.62
CA LEU A 136 13.96 15.97 13.00
C LEU A 136 15.38 15.55 13.36
N LEU A 137 16.39 16.08 12.65
CA LEU A 137 17.82 15.89 12.93
C LEU A 137 18.48 17.26 12.97
N LYS A 138 19.36 17.50 13.94
CA LYS A 138 20.01 18.79 14.22
C LYS A 138 21.52 18.66 14.03
N GLY A 139 22.00 18.84 12.80
CA GLY A 139 23.45 18.91 12.49
C GLY A 139 24.27 17.68 12.88
N VAL A 140 23.76 16.46 12.63
CA VAL A 140 24.44 15.23 13.08
C VAL A 140 25.59 14.85 12.15
N SER A 141 26.71 14.39 12.72
CA SER A 141 27.94 14.02 12.00
C SER A 141 28.50 12.68 12.47
N GLY A 142 29.17 11.94 11.58
CA GLY A 142 29.73 10.63 11.94
C GLY A 142 30.49 9.91 10.82
N ILE A 143 31.17 8.83 11.20
CA ILE A 143 32.01 8.01 10.33
C ILE A 143 31.92 6.53 10.71
N VAL A 144 31.73 5.64 9.74
CA VAL A 144 31.76 4.20 9.95
C VAL A 144 32.82 3.59 9.05
N LYS A 145 33.77 2.88 9.65
CA LYS A 145 34.91 2.26 8.95
C LYS A 145 34.59 0.81 8.54
N PRO A 146 35.31 0.27 7.54
CA PRO A 146 35.19 -1.12 7.12
C PRO A 146 35.37 -2.10 8.29
N GLY A 147 34.56 -3.16 8.30
CA GLY A 147 34.57 -4.18 9.35
C GLY A 147 33.96 -3.76 10.68
N GLN A 148 33.35 -2.58 10.77
CA GLN A 148 32.65 -2.14 11.98
C GLN A 148 31.16 -2.51 11.94
N LEU A 149 30.68 -3.05 13.06
CA LEU A 149 29.26 -3.20 13.35
C LEU A 149 28.80 -2.05 14.27
N VAL A 150 27.97 -1.14 13.73
CA VAL A 150 27.51 0.07 14.43
C VAL A 150 26.04 -0.05 14.83
N ALA A 151 25.77 0.14 16.12
CA ALA A 151 24.41 0.23 16.66
C ALA A 151 23.99 1.69 16.83
N ILE A 152 22.96 2.10 16.08
CA ILE A 152 22.22 3.34 16.31
C ILE A 152 21.12 3.06 17.34
N MET A 153 21.20 3.67 18.51
CA MET A 153 20.26 3.47 19.61
C MET A 153 19.75 4.81 20.16
N GLY A 154 18.66 4.75 20.92
CA GLY A 154 17.98 5.92 21.45
C GLY A 154 16.49 5.66 21.67
N ALA A 155 15.83 6.54 22.41
CA ALA A 155 14.39 6.44 22.68
C ALA A 155 13.54 6.48 21.40
N SER A 156 12.27 6.09 21.51
CA SER A 156 11.31 6.24 20.41
C SER A 156 11.17 7.72 20.05
N GLY A 157 11.19 8.04 18.76
CA GLY A 157 11.16 9.42 18.28
C GLY A 157 12.51 10.17 18.24
N ALA A 158 13.61 9.56 18.70
CA ALA A 158 14.94 10.21 18.73
C ALA A 158 15.57 10.52 17.35
N GLY A 159 14.97 10.04 16.25
CA GLY A 159 15.47 10.29 14.89
C GLY A 159 16.26 9.14 14.24
N LYS A 160 16.37 7.97 14.89
CA LYS A 160 17.14 6.79 14.40
C LYS A 160 16.80 6.38 12.97
N THR A 161 15.52 6.06 12.73
CA THR A 161 15.03 5.64 11.40
C THR A 161 15.12 6.78 10.38
N THR A 162 14.98 8.03 10.82
CA THR A 162 15.17 9.21 9.94
C THR A 162 16.61 9.30 9.48
N LEU A 163 17.59 9.18 10.39
CA LEU A 163 19.01 9.17 10.07
C LEU A 163 19.35 8.01 9.14
N MET A 164 18.93 6.78 9.46
CA MET A 164 19.19 5.62 8.62
C MET A 164 18.64 5.78 7.19
N ASN A 165 17.41 6.29 7.05
CA ASN A 165 16.83 6.56 5.74
C ASN A 165 17.59 7.64 4.97
N VAL A 166 18.08 8.69 5.64
CA VAL A 166 18.89 9.73 5.00
C VAL A 166 20.25 9.21 4.56
N LEU A 167 20.92 8.41 5.40
CA LEU A 167 22.20 7.77 5.07
C LEU A 167 22.05 6.84 3.87
N ALA A 168 20.98 6.04 3.82
CA ALA A 168 20.65 5.18 2.67
C ALA A 168 20.07 5.95 1.46
N HIS A 169 20.02 7.29 1.52
CA HIS A 169 19.42 8.17 0.50
C HIS A 169 17.95 7.82 0.15
N ARG A 170 17.22 7.18 1.07
CA ARG A 170 15.80 6.87 1.02
C ARG A 170 14.99 8.04 1.59
N ARG A 171 14.95 9.16 0.87
CA ARG A 171 14.30 10.40 1.35
C ARG A 171 12.78 10.36 1.16
N PRO A 172 11.96 10.50 2.22
CA PRO A 172 10.58 10.93 2.08
C PRO A 172 10.55 12.33 1.45
N GLY A 173 9.85 12.50 0.33
CA GLY A 173 9.93 13.70 -0.53
C GLY A 173 9.31 14.95 0.06
N SER A 174 8.75 14.87 1.26
CA SER A 174 8.39 16.04 2.05
C SER A 174 9.58 16.60 2.84
N LEU A 175 10.60 15.80 3.19
CA LEU A 175 11.68 16.24 4.06
C LEU A 175 12.72 17.07 3.31
N LYS A 176 13.09 18.22 3.88
CA LYS A 176 14.29 18.96 3.45
C LYS A 176 15.49 18.39 4.20
N VAL A 177 16.56 18.10 3.48
CA VAL A 177 17.80 17.54 4.04
C VAL A 177 18.94 18.47 3.65
N SER A 178 19.63 19.01 4.65
CA SER A 178 20.92 19.72 4.55
C SER A 178 22.04 18.80 5.05
N GLY A 179 23.29 19.17 4.74
CA GLY A 179 24.48 18.34 5.01
C GLY A 179 24.82 17.38 3.87
N GLU A 180 25.89 16.61 4.07
CA GLU A 180 26.44 15.73 3.04
C GLU A 180 26.65 14.30 3.55
N VAL A 181 26.43 13.32 2.67
CA VAL A 181 26.76 11.90 2.89
C VAL A 181 27.71 11.46 1.80
N ARG A 182 28.84 10.88 2.18
CA ARG A 182 29.87 10.36 1.27
C ARG A 182 30.21 8.90 1.58
N VAL A 183 30.61 8.18 0.55
CA VAL A 183 31.03 6.78 0.62
C VAL A 183 32.44 6.73 0.05
N ASN A 184 33.44 6.36 0.85
CA ASN A 184 34.87 6.44 0.50
C ASN A 184 35.27 7.83 -0.05
N GLY A 185 34.71 8.90 0.51
CA GLY A 185 34.98 10.28 0.05
C GLY A 185 34.19 10.74 -1.17
N THR A 186 33.47 9.85 -1.86
CA THR A 186 32.64 10.21 -3.02
C THR A 186 31.19 10.51 -2.64
N LYS A 187 30.62 11.58 -3.20
CA LYS A 187 29.21 11.92 -3.06
C LYS A 187 28.31 11.03 -3.93
N MET A 188 27.79 9.95 -3.36
CA MET A 188 27.04 8.94 -4.12
C MET A 188 25.58 9.34 -4.44
N GLY A 189 24.97 10.22 -3.65
CA GLY A 189 23.56 10.59 -3.81
C GLY A 189 22.66 9.35 -3.94
N ARG A 190 21.89 9.24 -5.03
CA ARG A 190 21.00 8.09 -5.29
C ARG A 190 21.72 6.79 -5.64
N HIS A 191 23.00 6.86 -6.00
CA HIS A 191 23.78 5.69 -6.42
C HIS A 191 24.16 4.81 -5.23
N ILE A 192 23.99 5.27 -3.98
CA ILE A 192 24.26 4.48 -2.79
C ILE A 192 23.45 3.17 -2.76
N ASN A 193 22.21 3.15 -3.28
CA ASN A 193 21.38 1.94 -3.37
C ASN A 193 21.99 0.82 -4.24
N ARG A 194 23.03 1.12 -5.03
CA ARG A 194 23.74 0.12 -5.84
C ARG A 194 24.85 -0.58 -5.07
N VAL A 195 25.32 0.06 -4.00
CA VAL A 195 26.46 -0.37 -3.17
C VAL A 195 25.97 -0.88 -1.81
N ALA A 196 24.85 -0.34 -1.34
CA ALA A 196 24.28 -0.68 -0.05
C ALA A 196 23.09 -1.65 -0.18
N GLY A 197 23.05 -2.65 0.70
CA GLY A 197 21.84 -3.42 1.00
C GLY A 197 21.02 -2.71 2.08
N TYR A 198 19.69 -2.91 2.09
CA TYR A 198 18.83 -2.33 3.13
C TYR A 198 17.82 -3.35 3.61
N VAL A 199 18.02 -3.84 4.83
CA VAL A 199 17.06 -4.72 5.52
C VAL A 199 15.99 -3.85 6.15
N GLN A 200 14.79 -3.90 5.59
CA GLN A 200 13.64 -3.11 6.07
C GLN A 200 12.98 -3.73 7.30
N GLN A 201 12.28 -2.90 8.07
CA GLN A 201 11.47 -3.35 9.21
C GLN A 201 10.27 -4.22 8.77
N GLU A 202 9.66 -3.93 7.61
CA GLU A 202 8.48 -4.65 7.10
C GLU A 202 8.81 -5.88 6.23
N GLU A 203 8.18 -7.00 6.59
CA GLU A 203 8.30 -8.30 5.93
C GLU A 203 7.28 -8.48 4.80
N LEU A 204 7.55 -7.88 3.64
CA LEU A 204 6.74 -8.09 2.43
C LEU A 204 7.31 -9.24 1.58
N PHE A 205 6.52 -10.30 1.41
CA PHE A 205 6.85 -11.50 0.63
C PHE A 205 5.67 -11.97 -0.22
N VAL A 206 5.93 -12.86 -1.19
CA VAL A 206 4.88 -13.64 -1.86
C VAL A 206 4.56 -14.88 -1.00
N PRO A 207 3.37 -14.98 -0.40
CA PRO A 207 3.08 -16.02 0.61
C PRO A 207 3.13 -17.46 0.10
N SER A 208 2.85 -17.65 -1.19
CA SER A 208 2.76 -18.96 -1.85
C SER A 208 4.11 -19.54 -2.29
N MET A 209 5.20 -18.77 -2.20
CA MET A 209 6.54 -19.26 -2.52
C MET A 209 7.18 -19.96 -1.33
N THR A 210 8.12 -20.87 -1.58
CA THR A 210 9.01 -21.41 -0.55
C THR A 210 10.22 -20.51 -0.29
N THR A 211 10.90 -20.72 0.84
CA THR A 211 12.16 -20.04 1.19
C THR A 211 13.20 -20.17 0.07
N ARG A 212 13.42 -21.38 -0.44
CA ARG A 212 14.35 -21.66 -1.55
C ARG A 212 13.92 -20.96 -2.84
N GLU A 213 12.64 -21.05 -3.21
CA GLU A 213 12.12 -20.41 -4.43
C GLU A 213 12.29 -18.89 -4.40
N HIS A 214 12.07 -18.28 -3.23
CA HIS A 214 12.28 -16.85 -3.03
C HIS A 214 13.75 -16.46 -3.23
N LEU A 215 14.69 -17.19 -2.61
CA LEU A 215 16.11 -16.92 -2.78
C LEU A 215 16.59 -17.18 -4.22
N HIS A 216 16.09 -18.22 -4.90
CA HIS A 216 16.38 -18.43 -6.32
C HIS A 216 15.86 -17.30 -7.19
N PHE A 217 14.64 -16.82 -6.96
CA PHE A 217 14.10 -15.67 -7.68
C PHE A 217 14.98 -14.42 -7.49
N HIS A 218 15.39 -14.12 -6.25
CA HIS A 218 16.29 -13.02 -5.96
C HIS A 218 17.68 -13.23 -6.60
N ALA A 219 18.24 -14.43 -6.54
CA ALA A 219 19.55 -14.76 -7.10
C ALA A 219 19.58 -14.52 -8.62
N MET A 220 18.51 -14.92 -9.31
CA MET A 220 18.43 -14.80 -10.76
C MET A 220 18.32 -13.36 -11.26
N LEU A 221 17.72 -12.48 -10.45
CA LEU A 221 17.50 -11.08 -10.80
C LEU A 221 18.57 -10.12 -10.26
N ARG A 222 19.15 -10.40 -9.09
CA ARG A 222 20.07 -9.52 -8.35
C ARG A 222 21.55 -9.89 -8.51
N LEU A 223 21.92 -11.13 -8.84
CA LEU A 223 23.33 -11.45 -9.04
C LEU A 223 23.85 -10.98 -10.40
N ASN A 224 25.16 -10.70 -10.48
CA ASN A 224 25.82 -10.24 -11.71
C ASN A 224 25.66 -11.27 -12.84
N ARG A 225 25.69 -10.79 -14.09
CA ARG A 225 25.50 -11.64 -15.27
C ARG A 225 26.64 -12.63 -15.49
N ASP A 226 27.83 -12.29 -14.98
CA ASP A 226 29.04 -13.09 -15.15
C ASP A 226 29.03 -14.37 -14.30
N ILE A 227 28.16 -14.41 -13.27
CA ILE A 227 27.99 -15.57 -12.39
C ILE A 227 27.09 -16.60 -13.08
N THR A 228 27.62 -17.81 -13.26
CA THR A 228 26.92 -18.94 -13.87
C THR A 228 25.69 -19.37 -13.06
N LYS A 229 24.72 -20.05 -13.69
CA LYS A 229 23.51 -20.55 -13.00
C LYS A 229 23.87 -21.40 -11.78
N GLU A 230 24.84 -22.30 -11.92
CA GLU A 230 25.28 -23.20 -10.86
C GLU A 230 25.86 -22.43 -9.65
N GLN A 231 26.77 -21.49 -9.89
CA GLN A 231 27.31 -20.63 -8.84
C GLN A 231 26.22 -19.83 -8.11
N ARG A 232 25.17 -19.38 -8.82
CA ARG A 232 24.02 -18.71 -8.20
C ARG A 232 23.25 -19.65 -7.27
N LEU A 233 23.09 -20.92 -7.65
CA LEU A 233 22.40 -21.92 -6.83
C LEU A 233 23.25 -22.30 -5.61
N ASN A 234 24.55 -22.53 -5.80
CA ASN A 234 25.48 -22.84 -4.70
C ASN A 234 25.48 -21.72 -3.64
N ARG A 235 25.50 -20.46 -4.08
CA ARG A 235 25.40 -19.31 -3.19
C ARG A 235 24.09 -19.26 -2.39
N VAL A 236 22.97 -19.70 -2.97
CA VAL A 236 21.70 -19.81 -2.26
C VAL A 236 21.77 -20.88 -1.18
N GLU A 237 22.35 -22.04 -1.49
CA GLU A 237 22.52 -23.14 -0.54
C GLU A 237 23.45 -22.75 0.63
N GLU A 238 24.55 -22.05 0.33
CA GLU A 238 25.45 -21.51 1.35
C GLU A 238 24.74 -20.54 2.30
N LEU A 239 23.87 -19.66 1.78
CA LEU A 239 23.10 -18.72 2.60
C LEU A 239 22.03 -19.40 3.43
N LEU A 240 21.37 -20.44 2.89
CA LEU A 240 20.41 -21.25 3.64
C LEU A 240 21.08 -21.93 4.84
N ASN A 241 22.31 -22.41 4.68
CA ASN A 241 23.09 -22.99 5.77
C ASN A 241 23.56 -21.92 6.76
N PHE A 242 24.11 -20.81 6.26
CA PHE A 242 24.63 -19.71 7.08
C PHE A 242 23.59 -19.12 8.05
N LEU A 243 22.33 -19.01 7.61
CA LEU A 243 21.24 -18.45 8.41
C LEU A 243 20.33 -19.51 9.04
N ASN A 244 20.77 -20.78 9.04
CA ASN A 244 20.03 -21.91 9.60
C ASN A 244 18.57 -21.97 9.09
N LEU A 245 18.41 -21.81 7.78
CA LEU A 245 17.15 -21.91 7.05
C LEU A 245 17.03 -23.22 6.26
N LYS A 246 18.04 -24.09 6.35
CA LYS A 246 18.07 -25.39 5.64
C LYS A 246 16.86 -26.26 5.96
N LYS A 247 16.43 -26.30 7.23
CA LYS A 247 15.25 -27.07 7.66
C LYS A 247 13.93 -26.56 7.06
N THR A 248 13.86 -25.28 6.71
CA THR A 248 12.66 -24.61 6.19
C THR A 248 12.77 -24.18 4.73
N GLU A 249 13.74 -24.73 4.00
CA GLU A 249 14.00 -24.39 2.60
C GLU A 249 12.79 -24.62 1.68
N ASN A 250 12.03 -25.69 1.94
CA ASN A 250 10.87 -26.10 1.14
C ASN A 250 9.53 -25.73 1.81
N THR A 251 9.56 -25.02 2.92
CA THR A 251 8.37 -24.53 3.62
C THR A 251 7.84 -23.28 2.92
N LEU A 252 6.51 -23.16 2.80
CA LEU A 252 5.88 -21.94 2.29
C LEU A 252 6.14 -20.77 3.23
N ILE A 253 6.39 -19.58 2.67
CA ILE A 253 6.57 -18.36 3.47
C ILE A 253 5.31 -18.05 4.28
N GLY A 254 4.15 -18.18 3.65
CA GLY A 254 2.84 -18.01 4.28
C GLY A 254 2.50 -16.57 4.66
N GLU A 255 1.23 -16.37 4.97
CA GLU A 255 0.63 -15.08 5.33
C GLU A 255 -0.17 -15.27 6.62
N PRO A 256 0.01 -14.41 7.65
CA PRO A 256 -0.70 -14.52 8.91
C PRO A 256 -2.22 -14.61 8.70
N GLY A 257 -2.86 -15.64 9.27
CA GLY A 257 -4.31 -15.84 9.19
C GLY A 257 -4.84 -16.44 7.88
N ARG A 258 -4.02 -16.52 6.81
CA ARG A 258 -4.44 -17.08 5.51
C ARG A 258 -3.72 -18.38 5.16
N ILE A 259 -2.40 -18.37 5.18
CA ILE A 259 -1.55 -19.50 4.79
C ILE A 259 -0.54 -19.73 5.90
N LYS A 260 -0.62 -20.87 6.59
CA LYS A 260 0.41 -21.27 7.56
C LYS A 260 1.74 -21.42 6.83
N GLY A 261 2.80 -20.84 7.38
CA GLY A 261 4.12 -20.86 6.79
C GLY A 261 5.21 -20.67 7.82
N LEU A 262 6.27 -19.98 7.45
CA LEU A 262 7.43 -19.68 8.30
C LEU A 262 7.03 -18.94 9.58
N SER A 263 7.77 -19.21 10.66
CA SER A 263 7.74 -18.40 11.88
C SER A 263 8.26 -16.98 11.62
N GLY A 264 7.92 -16.02 12.49
CA GLY A 264 8.42 -14.65 12.36
C GLY A 264 9.95 -14.56 12.34
N GLY A 265 10.62 -15.34 13.18
CA GLY A 265 12.10 -15.41 13.20
C GLY A 265 12.69 -15.94 11.90
N GLU A 266 12.08 -16.96 11.30
CA GLU A 266 12.52 -17.49 10.00
C GLU A 266 12.27 -16.49 8.86
N LYS A 267 11.14 -15.76 8.89
CA LYS A 267 10.88 -14.69 7.91
C LYS A 267 11.88 -13.56 8.01
N ARG A 268 12.27 -13.15 9.22
CA ARG A 268 13.30 -12.14 9.44
C ARG A 268 14.66 -12.60 8.92
N ARG A 269 15.04 -13.85 9.17
CA ARG A 269 16.27 -14.43 8.60
C ARG A 269 16.22 -14.52 7.07
N LEU A 270 15.07 -14.87 6.49
CA LEU A 270 14.88 -14.87 5.03
C LEU A 270 14.98 -13.46 4.43
N LEU A 271 14.44 -12.45 5.11
CA LEU A 271 14.57 -11.04 4.72
C LEU A 271 16.04 -10.59 4.74
N PHE A 272 16.77 -10.96 5.79
CA PHE A 272 18.20 -10.69 5.88
C PHE A 272 18.98 -11.43 4.76
N ALA A 273 18.66 -12.70 4.51
CA ALA A 273 19.26 -13.52 3.46
C ALA A 273 19.10 -12.90 2.07
N SER A 274 17.91 -12.39 1.75
CA SER A 274 17.61 -11.84 0.43
C SER A 274 18.40 -10.56 0.13
N GLU A 275 18.76 -9.78 1.17
CA GLU A 275 19.63 -8.61 1.05
C GLU A 275 21.12 -8.96 1.01
N VAL A 276 21.58 -9.90 1.85
CA VAL A 276 22.98 -10.34 1.88
C VAL A 276 23.37 -11.12 0.61
N LEU A 277 22.39 -11.71 -0.08
CA LEU A 277 22.60 -12.46 -1.32
C LEU A 277 23.47 -11.74 -2.35
N ASN A 278 23.31 -10.43 -2.49
CA ASN A 278 24.02 -9.61 -3.48
C ASN A 278 25.45 -9.21 -3.06
N ASP A 279 25.93 -9.66 -1.90
CA ASP A 279 27.21 -9.24 -1.32
C ASP A 279 27.40 -7.71 -1.20
N PRO A 280 26.48 -6.97 -0.57
CA PRO A 280 26.68 -5.54 -0.43
C PRO A 280 27.85 -5.23 0.54
N PRO A 281 28.84 -4.41 0.17
CA PRO A 281 29.92 -4.00 1.08
C PRO A 281 29.42 -3.08 2.22
N LEU A 282 28.27 -2.42 2.02
CA LEU A 282 27.58 -1.62 3.03
C LEU A 282 26.19 -2.19 3.27
N LEU A 283 25.81 -2.46 4.52
CA LEU A 283 24.48 -2.96 4.87
C LEU A 283 23.83 -2.03 5.88
N PHE A 284 22.64 -1.53 5.55
CA PHE A 284 21.76 -0.87 6.50
C PHE A 284 20.73 -1.88 7.01
N ALA A 285 20.56 -2.00 8.32
CA ALA A 285 19.57 -2.88 8.91
C ALA A 285 18.67 -2.13 9.88
N ASP A 286 17.41 -1.93 9.50
CA ASP A 286 16.46 -1.16 10.29
C ASP A 286 15.67 -2.10 11.23
N GLU A 287 15.99 -2.03 12.52
CA GLU A 287 15.42 -2.86 13.58
C GLU A 287 15.39 -4.37 13.26
N PRO A 288 16.54 -4.99 12.89
CA PRO A 288 16.56 -6.38 12.44
C PRO A 288 16.18 -7.40 13.51
N THR A 289 16.21 -7.01 14.79
CA THR A 289 15.86 -7.84 15.94
C THR A 289 14.43 -7.64 16.44
N SER A 290 13.67 -6.71 15.84
CA SER A 290 12.33 -6.37 16.32
C SER A 290 11.32 -7.49 16.08
N GLY A 291 10.58 -7.86 17.12
CA GLY A 291 9.62 -8.97 17.11
C GLY A 291 10.25 -10.36 17.23
N LEU A 292 11.54 -10.46 17.57
CA LEU A 292 12.25 -11.73 17.80
C LEU A 292 12.47 -12.02 19.28
N ASP A 293 12.57 -13.30 19.62
CA ASP A 293 13.10 -13.74 20.91
C ASP A 293 14.63 -13.56 20.95
N GLY A 294 15.19 -13.51 22.16
CA GLY A 294 16.62 -13.22 22.37
C GLY A 294 17.56 -14.17 21.63
N SER A 295 17.20 -15.46 21.53
CA SER A 295 18.03 -16.46 20.84
C SER A 295 18.07 -16.24 19.33
N MET A 296 16.92 -15.96 18.70
CA MET A 296 16.85 -15.70 17.27
C MET A 296 17.46 -14.35 16.91
N ALA A 297 17.30 -13.34 17.77
CA ALA A 297 17.94 -12.04 17.62
C ALA A 297 19.48 -12.18 17.66
N PHE A 298 20.02 -13.00 18.57
CA PHE A 298 21.44 -13.29 18.66
C PHE A 298 21.99 -13.89 17.36
N ILE A 299 21.31 -14.86 16.75
CA ILE A 299 21.74 -15.49 15.48
C ILE A 299 21.89 -14.43 14.37
N ILE A 300 20.97 -13.47 14.26
CA ILE A 300 21.04 -12.42 13.24
C ILE A 300 22.19 -11.45 13.54
N CYS A 301 22.35 -11.04 14.80
CA CYS A 301 23.46 -10.17 15.21
C CYS A 301 24.83 -10.83 15.05
N ASP A 302 24.95 -12.11 15.36
CA ASP A 302 26.15 -12.92 15.13
C ASP A 302 26.45 -13.05 13.63
N ALA A 303 25.43 -13.27 12.79
CA ALA A 303 25.59 -13.25 11.34
C ALA A 303 26.10 -11.89 10.84
N MET A 304 25.56 -10.77 11.33
CA MET A 304 26.08 -9.43 11.01
C MET A 304 27.53 -9.25 11.47
N ARG A 305 27.87 -9.71 12.67
CA ARG A 305 29.24 -9.66 13.20
C ARG A 305 30.21 -10.46 12.33
N LYS A 306 29.85 -11.67 11.91
CA LYS A 306 30.66 -12.50 10.99
C LYS A 306 30.87 -11.82 9.64
N LEU A 307 29.84 -11.16 9.11
CA LEU A 307 29.96 -10.37 7.88
C LEU A 307 30.91 -9.17 8.06
N CYS A 308 30.88 -8.49 9.20
CA CYS A 308 31.84 -7.42 9.51
C CYS A 308 33.28 -7.95 9.61
N ASN A 309 33.50 -9.14 10.20
CA ASN A 309 34.83 -9.75 10.25
C ASN A 309 35.40 -10.04 8.85
N GLN A 310 34.56 -10.13 7.82
CA GLN A 310 34.95 -10.26 6.41
C GLN A 310 35.18 -8.89 5.72
N GLY A 311 35.20 -7.78 6.47
CA GLY A 311 35.46 -6.44 5.97
C GLY A 311 34.20 -5.64 5.56
N LYS A 312 32.99 -6.19 5.75
CA LYS A 312 31.74 -5.48 5.45
C LYS A 312 31.45 -4.41 6.49
N THR A 313 30.70 -3.40 6.07
CA THR A 313 30.32 -2.27 6.92
C THR A 313 28.84 -2.35 7.20
N ILE A 314 28.45 -2.42 8.47
CA ILE A 314 27.05 -2.61 8.85
C ILE A 314 26.62 -1.53 9.83
N VAL A 315 25.53 -0.85 9.47
CA VAL A 315 24.87 0.14 10.33
C VAL A 315 23.47 -0.38 10.63
N CYS A 316 23.17 -0.65 11.90
CA CYS A 316 21.87 -1.15 12.31
C CYS A 316 21.20 -0.24 13.35
N THR A 317 19.88 -0.05 13.25
CA THR A 317 19.09 0.54 14.34
C THR A 317 18.64 -0.59 15.26
N ILE A 318 18.82 -0.45 16.57
CA ILE A 318 18.38 -1.45 17.55
C ILE A 318 17.69 -0.77 18.72
N HIS A 319 16.61 -1.38 19.18
CA HIS A 319 15.86 -0.95 20.35
C HIS A 319 16.05 -1.99 21.45
N GLN A 320 16.65 -1.58 22.58
CA GLN A 320 16.80 -2.39 23.81
C GLN A 320 17.35 -3.82 23.56
N PRO A 321 18.62 -3.96 23.14
CA PRO A 321 19.24 -5.28 23.00
C PRO A 321 19.48 -5.96 24.36
N SER A 322 19.55 -7.29 24.36
CA SER A 322 20.07 -8.02 25.51
C SER A 322 21.56 -7.73 25.70
N SER A 323 22.08 -7.93 26.92
CA SER A 323 23.49 -7.69 27.24
C SER A 323 24.45 -8.47 26.32
N GLU A 324 24.10 -9.71 25.95
CA GLU A 324 24.87 -10.53 25.00
C GLU A 324 24.93 -9.89 23.61
N ILE A 325 23.78 -9.44 23.09
CA ILE A 325 23.69 -8.78 21.79
C ILE A 325 24.43 -7.45 21.82
N PHE A 326 24.33 -6.70 22.92
CA PHE A 326 25.00 -5.41 23.10
C PHE A 326 26.53 -5.54 22.99
N GLN A 327 27.11 -6.62 23.53
CA GLN A 327 28.55 -6.88 23.43
C GLN A 327 29.03 -7.15 22.00
N LEU A 328 28.12 -7.55 21.09
CA LEU A 328 28.43 -7.76 19.68
C LEU A 328 28.63 -6.46 18.91
N PHE A 329 28.41 -5.26 19.44
CA PHE A 329 28.65 -4.00 18.71
C PHE A 329 30.05 -3.44 18.95
N ASP A 330 30.70 -2.91 17.90
CA ASP A 330 31.99 -2.24 18.05
C ASP A 330 31.82 -0.81 18.55
N THR A 331 30.86 -0.13 17.91
CA THR A 331 30.64 1.30 18.00
C THR A 331 29.16 1.55 18.28
N LEU A 332 28.90 2.44 19.22
CA LEU A 332 27.57 2.91 19.58
C LEU A 332 27.38 4.32 19.05
N TYR A 333 26.20 4.57 18.48
CA TYR A 333 25.74 5.88 18.07
C TYR A 333 24.41 6.18 18.79
N LEU A 334 24.49 6.87 19.92
CA LEU A 334 23.34 7.20 20.76
C LEU A 334 22.71 8.51 20.30
N MET A 335 21.40 8.49 20.06
CA MET A 335 20.63 9.65 19.63
C MET A 335 19.53 10.00 20.62
N ALA A 336 19.32 11.30 20.80
CA ALA A 336 18.21 11.85 21.58
C ALA A 336 17.74 13.16 20.94
N GLU A 337 16.41 13.32 20.75
CA GLU A 337 15.80 14.53 20.14
C GLU A 337 16.50 15.06 18.86
N GLY A 338 16.97 14.14 18.01
CA GLY A 338 17.63 14.49 16.75
C GLY A 338 19.08 14.97 16.88
N ARG A 339 19.67 14.92 18.08
CA ARG A 339 21.09 15.21 18.38
C ARG A 339 21.87 13.93 18.68
N VAL A 340 23.20 14.04 18.70
CA VAL A 340 24.11 12.94 19.08
C VAL A 340 24.44 13.06 20.56
N ALA A 341 24.05 12.06 21.34
CA ALA A 341 24.35 12.01 22.77
C ALA A 341 25.69 11.33 23.07
N TYR A 342 26.09 10.36 22.23
CA TYR A 342 27.38 9.71 22.32
C TYR A 342 27.70 8.99 21.01
N PHE A 343 28.96 9.04 20.60
CA PHE A 343 29.45 8.31 19.44
C PHE A 343 30.88 7.78 19.67
N GLY A 344 31.02 6.47 19.80
CA GLY A 344 32.31 5.86 20.12
C GLY A 344 32.23 4.37 20.39
N SER A 345 33.31 3.79 20.91
CA SER A 345 33.31 2.37 21.25
C SER A 345 32.34 2.08 22.40
N ARG A 346 31.74 0.89 22.42
CA ARG A 346 30.89 0.44 23.52
C ARG A 346 31.53 0.46 24.93
N LYS A 347 32.87 0.40 25.04
CA LYS A 347 33.61 0.27 26.33
C LYS A 347 33.75 1.64 26.95
N ASN A 348 34.15 2.60 26.14
CA ASN A 348 34.33 3.99 26.53
C ASN A 348 32.99 4.70 26.79
N ALA A 349 31.85 4.10 26.40
CA ALA A 349 30.54 4.68 26.64
C ALA A 349 30.28 4.82 28.15
N GLN A 350 30.59 3.78 28.94
CA GLN A 350 30.39 3.83 30.40
C GLN A 350 31.24 4.94 31.04
N GLU A 351 32.51 5.04 30.65
CA GLU A 351 33.43 6.08 31.13
C GLU A 351 32.91 7.50 30.87
N PHE A 352 32.35 7.74 29.68
CA PHE A 352 31.74 9.02 29.34
C PHE A 352 30.52 9.33 30.22
N PHE A 353 29.58 8.39 30.37
CA PHE A 353 28.38 8.64 31.19
C PHE A 353 28.72 8.85 32.68
N SER A 354 29.71 8.13 33.21
CA SER A 354 30.26 8.36 34.55
C SER A 354 30.86 9.76 34.69
N MET A 355 31.62 10.24 33.70
CA MET A 355 32.19 11.58 33.69
C MET A 355 31.13 12.69 33.71
N VAL A 356 30.01 12.48 33.02
CA VAL A 356 28.87 13.41 32.98
C VAL A 356 28.02 13.34 34.27
N GLY A 357 28.32 12.41 35.18
CA GLY A 357 27.64 12.26 36.48
C GLY A 357 26.48 11.25 36.47
N PHE A 358 26.44 10.35 35.48
CA PHE A 358 25.44 9.29 35.36
C PHE A 358 26.11 7.91 35.41
N ASP A 359 26.22 7.34 36.60
CA ASP A 359 26.74 5.98 36.78
C ASP A 359 25.66 4.91 36.59
N ALA A 360 26.01 3.86 35.86
CA ALA A 360 25.15 2.69 35.69
C ALA A 360 25.20 1.83 36.96
N PRO A 361 24.05 1.38 37.50
CA PRO A 361 24.04 0.48 38.65
C PRO A 361 24.72 -0.87 38.36
N ASP A 362 25.38 -1.43 39.37
CA ASP A 362 25.96 -2.78 39.31
C ASP A 362 24.83 -3.80 39.05
N ASN A 363 24.90 -4.52 37.93
CA ASN A 363 23.89 -5.47 37.41
C ASN A 363 22.74 -4.88 36.57
N TYR A 364 22.86 -3.64 36.12
CA TYR A 364 21.92 -3.10 35.14
C TYR A 364 22.37 -3.37 33.70
N ASN A 365 21.43 -3.63 32.78
CA ASN A 365 21.74 -3.71 31.36
C ASN A 365 22.17 -2.32 30.86
N LEU A 366 23.45 -2.16 30.49
CA LEU A 366 24.00 -0.88 30.03
C LEU A 366 23.20 -0.27 28.87
N SER A 367 22.69 -1.09 27.96
CA SER A 367 21.91 -0.60 26.83
C SER A 367 20.57 0.01 27.27
N ASP A 368 19.90 -0.60 28.25
CA ASP A 368 18.68 -0.06 28.85
C ASP A 368 18.98 1.20 29.65
N PHE A 369 20.10 1.25 30.37
CA PHE A 369 20.54 2.42 31.12
C PHE A 369 20.71 3.62 30.19
N TYR A 370 21.46 3.47 29.10
CA TYR A 370 21.67 4.55 28.14
C TYR A 370 20.35 5.05 27.52
N ILE A 371 19.44 4.13 27.16
CA ILE A 371 18.16 4.51 26.57
C ILE A 371 17.28 5.23 27.59
N GLN A 372 17.24 4.79 28.86
CA GLN A 372 16.44 5.41 29.91
C GLN A 372 16.96 6.80 30.29
N THR A 373 18.28 6.97 30.42
CA THR A 373 18.90 8.27 30.71
C THR A 373 18.57 9.28 29.60
N LEU A 374 18.54 8.83 28.35
CA LEU A 374 18.23 9.64 27.17
C LEU A 374 16.72 9.72 26.82
N ALA A 375 15.86 9.03 27.57
CA ALA A 375 14.42 9.05 27.32
C ALA A 375 13.77 10.30 27.94
N ILE A 376 12.81 10.86 27.22
CA ILE A 376 11.97 11.96 27.72
C ILE A 376 10.72 11.37 28.37
N LEU A 377 10.60 11.58 29.67
CA LEU A 377 9.46 11.11 30.43
C LEU A 377 8.28 12.10 30.28
N PRO A 378 7.05 11.63 29.97
CA PRO A 378 5.90 12.51 29.79
C PRO A 378 5.54 13.34 31.03
N PHE A 379 5.78 12.79 32.21
CA PHE A 379 5.45 13.41 33.50
C PHE A 379 6.49 14.42 33.97
N ASP A 380 7.70 14.37 33.41
CA ASP A 380 8.81 15.26 33.78
C ASP A 380 9.60 15.69 32.53
N LYS A 381 8.89 16.39 31.65
CA LYS A 381 9.39 16.71 30.32
C LYS A 381 10.50 17.74 30.36
N GLU A 382 10.37 18.79 31.16
CA GLU A 382 11.35 19.89 31.24
C GLU A 382 12.69 19.42 31.79
N ASN A 383 12.71 18.71 32.93
CA ASN A 383 13.97 18.20 33.47
C ASN A 383 14.59 17.14 32.56
N SER A 384 13.77 16.28 31.94
CA SER A 384 14.29 15.28 30.99
C SER A 384 14.91 15.93 29.75
N LEU A 385 14.34 17.03 29.24
CA LEU A 385 14.90 17.77 28.12
C LEU A 385 16.21 18.45 28.49
N GLN A 386 16.27 19.13 29.63
CA GLN A 386 17.49 19.77 30.12
C GLN A 386 18.61 18.75 30.33
N ARG A 387 18.29 17.57 30.89
CA ARG A 387 19.25 16.46 31.04
C ARG A 387 19.80 16.01 29.69
N VAL A 388 18.93 15.80 28.70
CA VAL A 388 19.34 15.36 27.36
C VAL A 388 20.19 16.42 26.66
N GLU A 389 19.79 17.70 26.75
CA GLU A 389 20.55 18.81 26.19
C GLU A 389 21.94 18.90 26.81
N TYR A 390 22.03 18.83 28.14
CA TYR A 390 23.30 18.81 28.87
C TYR A 390 24.23 17.67 28.41
N ILE A 391 23.73 16.44 28.32
CA ILE A 391 24.55 15.29 27.87
C ILE A 391 25.05 15.48 26.44
N CYS A 392 24.20 16.00 25.53
CA CYS A 392 24.60 16.26 24.15
C CYS A 392 25.67 17.36 24.06
N ASP A 393 25.52 18.43 24.84
CA ASP A 393 26.45 19.57 24.86
C ASP A 393 27.83 19.17 25.41
N GLU A 394 27.87 18.34 26.46
CA GLU A 394 29.12 17.78 27.02
C GLU A 394 29.82 16.86 26.02
N PHE A 395 29.05 16.03 25.29
CA PHE A 395 29.63 15.16 24.27
C PHE A 395 30.25 15.96 23.11
N GLU A 396 29.60 17.03 22.67
CA GLU A 396 30.10 17.91 21.60
C GLU A 396 31.44 18.58 21.97
N GLN A 397 31.68 18.83 23.26
CA GLN A 397 32.94 19.39 23.77
C GLN A 397 34.06 18.34 23.93
N THR A 398 33.73 17.05 23.87
CA THR A 398 34.69 15.97 24.11
C THR A 398 35.67 15.81 22.94
N ALA A 399 36.94 15.54 23.25
CA ALA A 399 37.98 15.30 22.23
C ALA A 399 37.62 14.14 21.26
N LEU A 400 36.88 13.15 21.74
CA LEU A 400 36.38 12.03 20.94
C LEU A 400 35.46 12.51 19.81
N TYR A 401 34.53 13.42 20.09
CA TYR A 401 33.64 13.98 19.08
C TYR A 401 34.44 14.80 18.06
N ALA A 402 35.33 15.68 18.53
CA ALA A 402 36.20 16.48 17.68
C ALA A 402 37.06 15.61 16.73
N GLN A 403 37.62 14.50 17.23
CA GLN A 403 38.37 13.55 16.41
C GLN A 403 37.48 12.93 15.31
N ARG A 404 36.28 12.46 15.66
CA ARG A 404 35.37 11.82 14.68
C ARG A 404 34.88 12.77 13.61
N VAL A 405 34.55 14.00 13.99
CA VAL A 405 34.16 15.05 13.03
C VAL A 405 35.33 15.43 12.14
N THR A 406 36.55 15.52 12.69
CA THR A 406 37.76 15.79 11.90
C THR A 406 38.06 14.67 10.91
N GLU A 407 37.96 13.41 11.33
CA GLU A 407 38.08 12.25 10.44
C GLU A 407 37.01 12.28 9.32
N ALA A 408 35.75 12.57 9.66
CA ALA A 408 34.70 12.73 8.65
C ALA A 408 35.01 13.89 7.69
N ARG A 409 35.48 15.04 8.20
CA ARG A 409 35.89 16.19 7.36
C ARG A 409 37.00 15.84 6.40
N GLN A 410 38.00 15.07 6.81
CA GLN A 410 39.09 14.64 5.93
C GLN A 410 38.57 13.92 4.69
N PHE A 411 37.62 13.00 4.84
CA PHE A 411 36.99 12.31 3.70
C PHE A 411 36.13 13.23 2.83
N HIS A 412 35.62 14.35 3.38
CA HIS A 412 34.85 15.35 2.63
C HIS A 412 35.73 16.39 1.92
N MET A 413 37.01 16.52 2.30
CA MET A 413 37.98 17.41 1.65
C MET A 413 38.70 16.77 0.46
N ILE A 414 38.51 15.47 0.23
CA ILE A 414 39.03 14.80 -0.96
C ILE A 414 38.27 15.33 -2.18
N ASP A 415 39.00 15.87 -3.16
CA ASP A 415 38.43 16.38 -4.42
C ASP A 415 37.66 15.28 -5.16
N ASP A 416 36.47 15.63 -5.65
CA ASP A 416 35.59 14.71 -6.37
C ASP A 416 36.30 14.12 -7.62
N ASP A 417 37.21 14.89 -8.26
CA ASP A 417 37.96 14.47 -9.46
C ASP A 417 38.95 13.32 -9.23
N GLN A 418 39.52 13.14 -8.03
CA GLN A 418 40.44 12.02 -7.73
C GLN A 418 39.71 10.75 -7.26
N THR A 419 38.51 10.88 -6.69
CA THR A 419 37.70 9.73 -6.23
C THR A 419 36.77 9.17 -7.30
N ASP A 420 36.77 9.79 -8.48
CA ASP A 420 35.91 9.49 -9.62
C ASP A 420 36.16 8.11 -10.26
N VAL A 421 37.23 7.41 -9.89
CA VAL A 421 37.48 6.02 -10.31
C VAL A 421 36.54 5.04 -9.59
N ILE A 422 36.36 5.20 -8.27
CA ILE A 422 35.47 4.37 -7.44
C ILE A 422 34.01 4.81 -7.65
N GLY A 423 33.78 6.13 -7.62
CA GLY A 423 32.49 6.73 -7.98
C GLY A 423 32.04 6.35 -9.39
N GLY A 424 32.97 6.38 -10.35
CA GLY A 424 32.78 5.95 -11.74
C GLY A 424 32.47 4.47 -11.87
N LEU A 425 33.12 3.59 -11.09
CA LEU A 425 32.81 2.16 -11.06
C LEU A 425 31.35 1.92 -10.64
N PHE A 426 30.90 2.59 -9.57
CA PHE A 426 29.53 2.47 -9.09
C PHE A 426 28.51 3.18 -9.99
N ASN A 427 28.89 4.27 -10.66
CA ASN A 427 28.07 4.96 -11.65
C ASN A 427 27.84 4.11 -12.90
N ARG A 428 28.84 3.32 -13.32
CA ARG A 428 28.75 2.38 -14.45
C ARG A 428 27.90 1.13 -14.17
N THR A 429 27.67 0.76 -12.91
CA THR A 429 26.82 -0.40 -12.61
C THR A 429 25.38 -0.16 -13.07
N PRO A 430 24.82 -1.03 -13.94
CA PRO A 430 23.46 -0.87 -14.39
C PRO A 430 22.50 -1.08 -13.21
N LYS A 431 21.53 -0.17 -13.05
CA LYS A 431 20.52 -0.25 -11.99
C LYS A 431 19.83 -1.62 -11.91
N TYR A 432 19.60 -2.24 -13.06
CA TYR A 432 19.04 -3.59 -13.14
C TYR A 432 20.10 -4.52 -13.70
N LYS A 433 20.52 -5.50 -12.89
CA LYS A 433 21.53 -6.48 -13.30
C LYS A 433 20.97 -7.46 -14.32
N ALA A 434 19.77 -8.01 -14.11
CA ALA A 434 19.12 -8.89 -15.09
C ALA A 434 18.62 -8.16 -16.35
N SER A 435 18.60 -8.88 -17.49
CA SER A 435 18.05 -8.38 -18.76
C SER A 435 16.51 -8.26 -18.70
N PHE A 436 15.90 -7.54 -19.65
CA PHE A 436 14.44 -7.39 -19.72
C PHE A 436 13.72 -8.74 -19.85
N PHE A 437 14.19 -9.61 -20.74
CA PHE A 437 13.58 -10.93 -20.96
C PHE A 437 13.81 -11.88 -19.78
N THR A 438 14.98 -11.81 -19.14
CA THR A 438 15.25 -12.56 -17.91
C THR A 438 14.29 -12.13 -16.80
N GLN A 439 14.07 -10.82 -16.62
CA GLN A 439 13.09 -10.30 -15.67
C GLN A 439 11.69 -10.82 -15.98
N LEU A 440 11.24 -10.70 -17.23
CA LEU A 440 9.92 -11.13 -17.65
C LEU A 440 9.71 -12.64 -17.40
N ARG A 441 10.68 -13.47 -17.79
CA ARG A 441 10.63 -14.93 -17.59
C ARG A 441 10.49 -15.31 -16.12
N TRP A 442 11.32 -14.75 -15.24
CA TRP A 442 11.29 -15.10 -13.82
C TRP A 442 10.06 -14.52 -13.10
N LEU A 443 9.57 -13.36 -13.53
CA LEU A 443 8.32 -12.80 -13.01
C LEU A 443 7.10 -13.63 -13.46
N MET A 444 7.09 -14.09 -14.72
CA MET A 444 6.07 -15.04 -15.20
C MET A 444 6.14 -16.36 -14.43
N TRP A 445 7.33 -16.91 -14.22
CA TRP A 445 7.52 -18.13 -13.42
C TRP A 445 6.98 -17.94 -11.99
N ARG A 446 7.35 -16.84 -11.32
CA ARG A 446 6.85 -16.51 -9.97
C ARG A 446 5.33 -16.42 -9.94
N SER A 447 4.74 -15.69 -10.88
CA SER A 447 3.28 -15.52 -10.95
C SER A 447 2.56 -16.83 -11.29
N THR A 448 3.21 -17.73 -12.03
CA THR A 448 2.68 -19.07 -12.34
C THR A 448 2.67 -19.93 -11.08
N ILE A 449 3.76 -19.92 -10.32
CA ILE A 449 3.85 -20.62 -9.03
C ILE A 449 2.77 -20.11 -8.07
N ASP A 450 2.62 -18.79 -7.95
CA ASP A 450 1.61 -18.19 -7.07
C ASP A 450 0.20 -18.69 -7.43
N MET A 451 -0.13 -18.70 -8.73
CA MET A 451 -1.42 -19.19 -9.22
C MET A 451 -1.65 -20.67 -8.90
N PHE A 452 -0.66 -21.55 -9.09
CA PHE A 452 -0.83 -22.99 -8.86
C PHE A 452 -0.79 -23.38 -7.38
N LYS A 453 0.04 -22.71 -6.56
CA LYS A 453 0.19 -23.01 -5.13
C LYS A 453 -0.86 -22.34 -4.26
N ASN A 454 -1.54 -21.31 -4.76
CA ASN A 454 -2.70 -20.69 -4.12
C ASN A 454 -4.00 -21.02 -4.89
N PRO A 455 -4.41 -22.31 -4.94
CA PRO A 455 -5.56 -22.71 -5.76
C PRO A 455 -6.89 -22.25 -5.17
N PHE A 456 -6.93 -21.69 -3.96
CA PHE A 456 -8.16 -21.28 -3.30
C PHE A 456 -8.95 -20.28 -4.15
N GLU A 457 -8.28 -19.24 -4.64
CA GLU A 457 -8.92 -18.22 -5.47
C GLU A 457 -9.40 -18.78 -6.82
N LEU A 458 -8.58 -19.62 -7.45
CA LEU A 458 -8.91 -20.27 -8.72
C LEU A 458 -10.10 -21.24 -8.59
N ARG A 459 -10.09 -22.09 -7.55
CA ARG A 459 -11.17 -23.03 -7.25
C ARG A 459 -12.47 -22.31 -6.95
N LEU A 460 -12.42 -21.25 -6.14
CA LEU A 460 -13.58 -20.45 -5.79
C LEU A 460 -14.20 -19.81 -7.05
N ARG A 461 -13.39 -19.28 -7.97
CA ARG A 461 -13.87 -18.75 -9.26
C ARG A 461 -14.54 -19.82 -10.11
N PHE A 462 -13.91 -20.98 -10.23
CA PHE A 462 -14.42 -22.10 -11.03
C PHE A 462 -15.78 -22.57 -10.49
N VAL A 463 -15.87 -22.82 -9.18
CA VAL A 463 -17.11 -23.28 -8.52
C VAL A 463 -18.21 -22.22 -8.63
N LEU A 464 -17.90 -20.94 -8.36
CA LEU A 464 -18.89 -19.87 -8.49
C LEU A 464 -19.37 -19.69 -9.93
N SER A 465 -18.50 -19.87 -10.94
CA SER A 465 -18.90 -19.77 -12.35
C SER A 465 -19.90 -20.88 -12.73
N ILE A 466 -19.71 -22.10 -12.22
CA ILE A 466 -20.65 -23.21 -12.42
C ILE A 466 -21.99 -22.92 -11.71
N ILE A 467 -21.94 -22.50 -10.44
CA ILE A 467 -23.16 -22.19 -9.66
C ILE A 467 -23.98 -21.09 -10.34
N ILE A 468 -23.32 -19.99 -10.76
CA ILE A 468 -23.99 -18.89 -11.44
C ILE A 468 -24.53 -19.33 -12.80
N GLY A 469 -23.79 -20.15 -13.55
CA GLY A 469 -24.24 -20.71 -14.83
C GLY A 469 -25.48 -21.58 -14.69
N LEU A 470 -25.49 -22.48 -13.70
CA LEU A 470 -26.66 -23.31 -13.39
C LEU A 470 -27.83 -22.44 -12.93
N LEU A 471 -27.59 -21.43 -12.09
CA LEU A 471 -28.64 -20.53 -11.61
C LEU A 471 -29.31 -19.78 -12.77
N PHE A 472 -28.54 -19.18 -13.68
CA PHE A 472 -29.10 -18.52 -14.87
C PHE A 472 -29.74 -19.52 -15.83
N GLY A 473 -29.14 -20.70 -16.03
CA GLY A 473 -29.70 -21.75 -16.88
C GLY A 473 -31.04 -22.29 -16.36
N ILE A 474 -31.22 -22.41 -15.04
CA ILE A 474 -32.49 -22.85 -14.43
C ILE A 474 -33.56 -21.75 -14.50
N ILE A 475 -33.20 -20.49 -14.23
CA ILE A 475 -34.16 -19.36 -14.26
C ILE A 475 -34.75 -19.19 -15.67
N PHE A 476 -33.93 -19.41 -16.70
CA PHE A 476 -34.31 -19.22 -18.10
C PHE A 476 -34.32 -20.54 -18.87
N LEU A 477 -34.72 -21.64 -18.22
CA LEU A 477 -34.67 -22.98 -18.79
C LEU A 477 -35.53 -23.08 -20.06
N GLN A 478 -34.93 -23.54 -21.15
CA GLN A 478 -35.58 -23.85 -22.44
C GLN A 478 -36.60 -22.79 -22.88
N LEU A 479 -36.13 -21.59 -23.19
CA LEU A 479 -37.00 -20.52 -23.69
C LEU A 479 -37.48 -20.85 -25.11
N GLU A 480 -38.80 -20.75 -25.32
CA GLU A 480 -39.42 -20.80 -26.64
C GLU A 480 -39.34 -19.43 -27.34
N TYR A 481 -39.31 -19.40 -28.68
CA TYR A 481 -39.19 -18.16 -29.46
C TYR A 481 -40.52 -17.40 -29.63
N ASN A 482 -41.05 -16.92 -28.50
CA ASN A 482 -42.34 -16.22 -28.41
C ASN A 482 -42.18 -14.70 -28.15
N GLN A 483 -43.23 -13.91 -28.37
CA GLN A 483 -43.21 -12.45 -28.17
C GLN A 483 -42.94 -12.00 -26.72
N GLN A 484 -43.19 -12.84 -25.72
CA GLN A 484 -42.78 -12.55 -24.33
C GLN A 484 -41.33 -12.99 -24.07
N ALA A 485 -40.83 -13.97 -24.82
CA ALA A 485 -39.53 -14.57 -24.64
C ALA A 485 -38.39 -13.78 -25.29
N PHE A 486 -38.64 -12.93 -26.29
CA PHE A 486 -37.56 -12.11 -26.87
C PHE A 486 -36.89 -11.19 -25.82
N GLN A 487 -37.69 -10.66 -24.89
CA GLN A 487 -37.18 -9.86 -23.79
C GLN A 487 -36.41 -10.73 -22.79
N ASN A 488 -36.87 -11.96 -22.51
CA ASN A 488 -36.17 -12.91 -21.65
C ASN A 488 -34.81 -13.34 -22.24
N ILE A 489 -34.76 -13.70 -23.54
CA ILE A 489 -33.53 -14.05 -24.25
C ILE A 489 -32.54 -12.87 -24.24
N SER A 490 -33.03 -11.65 -24.54
CA SER A 490 -32.20 -10.44 -24.49
C SER A 490 -31.73 -10.12 -23.07
N SER A 491 -32.56 -10.43 -22.06
CA SER A 491 -32.20 -10.26 -20.63
C SER A 491 -31.09 -11.22 -20.21
N VAL A 492 -31.15 -12.49 -20.62
CA VAL A 492 -30.09 -13.49 -20.30
C VAL A 492 -28.75 -13.03 -20.84
N ILE A 493 -28.70 -12.65 -22.12
CA ILE A 493 -27.46 -12.19 -22.77
C ILE A 493 -26.92 -10.95 -22.05
N PHE A 494 -27.79 -10.01 -21.70
CA PHE A 494 -27.40 -8.79 -20.99
C PHE A 494 -26.89 -9.07 -19.56
N VAL A 495 -27.55 -9.95 -18.82
CA VAL A 495 -27.14 -10.38 -17.47
C VAL A 495 -25.78 -11.10 -17.52
N LEU A 496 -25.53 -11.95 -18.53
CA LEU A 496 -24.22 -12.56 -18.75
C LEU A 496 -23.12 -11.51 -18.96
N ILE A 497 -23.37 -10.51 -19.81
CA ILE A 497 -22.43 -9.41 -20.09
C ILE A 497 -22.13 -8.61 -18.82
N ILE A 498 -23.16 -8.24 -18.04
CA ILE A 498 -22.98 -7.47 -16.80
C ILE A 498 -22.25 -8.30 -15.74
N ASN A 499 -22.68 -9.53 -15.50
CA ASN A 499 -22.10 -10.38 -14.46
C ASN A 499 -20.61 -10.61 -14.72
N THR A 500 -20.26 -11.02 -15.95
CA THR A 500 -18.86 -11.23 -16.34
C THR A 500 -18.06 -9.93 -16.27
N SER A 501 -18.60 -8.81 -16.73
CA SER A 501 -17.93 -7.50 -16.66
C SER A 501 -17.68 -7.06 -15.22
N PHE A 502 -18.71 -7.06 -14.39
CA PHE A 502 -18.64 -6.59 -13.01
C PHE A 502 -17.65 -7.43 -12.20
N SER A 503 -17.74 -8.76 -12.27
CA SER A 503 -16.78 -9.65 -11.60
C SER A 503 -15.34 -9.42 -12.07
N SER A 504 -15.15 -9.11 -13.35
CA SER A 504 -13.83 -8.85 -13.94
C SER A 504 -13.22 -7.53 -13.48
N VAL A 505 -14.00 -6.43 -13.48
CA VAL A 505 -13.55 -5.13 -12.96
C VAL A 505 -13.20 -5.26 -11.47
N GLN A 506 -14.12 -5.85 -10.68
CA GLN A 506 -13.99 -5.95 -9.23
C GLN A 506 -12.75 -6.75 -8.82
N TYR A 507 -12.52 -7.90 -9.45
CA TYR A 507 -11.35 -8.72 -9.14
C TYR A 507 -10.05 -8.01 -9.49
N SER A 508 -9.95 -7.46 -10.70
CA SER A 508 -8.71 -6.85 -11.16
C SER A 508 -8.38 -5.59 -10.32
N ALA A 509 -9.39 -4.80 -9.95
CA ALA A 509 -9.21 -3.64 -9.08
C ALA A 509 -8.58 -4.01 -7.72
N ASP A 510 -9.08 -5.06 -7.07
CA ASP A 510 -8.56 -5.53 -5.78
C ASP A 510 -7.17 -6.21 -5.93
N SER A 511 -7.01 -7.10 -6.90
CA SER A 511 -5.77 -7.86 -7.14
C SER A 511 -4.58 -6.97 -7.49
N TYR A 512 -4.75 -5.95 -8.34
CA TYR A 512 -3.67 -5.03 -8.65
C TYR A 512 -3.25 -4.22 -7.45
N ASN A 513 -4.21 -3.73 -6.65
CA ASN A 513 -3.90 -2.88 -5.51
C ASN A 513 -3.12 -3.62 -4.41
N ARG A 514 -3.54 -4.84 -4.05
CA ARG A 514 -2.88 -5.65 -3.00
C ARG A 514 -1.40 -5.94 -3.26
N GLN A 515 -1.01 -6.05 -4.53
CA GLN A 515 0.38 -6.36 -4.90
C GLN A 515 1.27 -5.12 -5.04
N LEU A 516 0.70 -3.92 -5.04
CA LEU A 516 1.47 -2.67 -5.19
C LEU A 516 2.54 -2.46 -4.12
N PRO A 517 2.29 -2.71 -2.82
CA PRO A 517 3.30 -2.48 -1.79
C PRO A 517 4.57 -3.31 -2.01
N LEU A 518 4.40 -4.61 -2.31
CA LEU A 518 5.51 -5.49 -2.65
C LEU A 518 6.21 -5.05 -3.95
N PHE A 519 5.43 -4.70 -4.98
CA PHE A 519 5.98 -4.19 -6.24
C PHE A 519 6.85 -2.95 -6.03
N PHE A 520 6.39 -1.95 -5.28
CA PHE A 520 7.13 -0.71 -5.07
C PHE A 520 8.45 -0.98 -4.32
N LYS A 521 8.41 -1.84 -3.29
CA LYS A 521 9.61 -2.29 -2.58
C LYS A 521 10.64 -2.90 -3.53
N GLU A 522 10.27 -3.97 -4.23
CA GLU A 522 11.18 -4.70 -5.13
C GLU A 522 11.66 -3.82 -6.31
N HIS A 523 10.81 -2.91 -6.79
CA HIS A 523 11.16 -1.96 -7.85
C HIS A 523 12.15 -0.88 -7.37
N ASP A 524 12.02 -0.43 -6.14
CA ASP A 524 12.87 0.59 -5.53
C ASP A 524 14.25 0.04 -5.19
N ASP A 525 14.31 -1.21 -4.72
CA ASP A 525 15.52 -2.00 -4.52
C ASP A 525 16.22 -2.39 -5.84
N GLY A 526 15.60 -2.10 -6.99
CA GLY A 526 16.22 -2.29 -8.30
C GLY A 526 16.22 -3.73 -8.80
N ILE A 527 15.32 -4.59 -8.28
CA ILE A 527 15.24 -6.00 -8.70
C ILE A 527 14.71 -6.12 -10.13
N TYR A 528 13.63 -5.41 -10.47
CA TYR A 528 13.03 -5.44 -11.82
C TYR A 528 12.31 -4.15 -12.23
N ARG A 529 12.09 -4.03 -13.54
CA ARG A 529 11.41 -2.88 -14.16
C ARG A 529 9.88 -3.00 -14.07
N THR A 530 9.17 -1.87 -14.16
CA THR A 530 7.71 -1.81 -14.11
C THR A 530 7.02 -2.59 -15.23
N ILE A 531 7.54 -2.49 -16.47
CA ILE A 531 6.91 -3.12 -17.65
C ILE A 531 6.93 -4.65 -17.58
N PRO A 532 8.08 -5.33 -17.33
CA PRO A 532 8.12 -6.79 -17.16
C PRO A 532 7.14 -7.30 -16.11
N TYR A 533 7.01 -6.61 -14.97
CA TYR A 533 6.07 -6.96 -13.91
C TYR A 533 4.61 -6.88 -14.38
N TYR A 534 4.25 -5.79 -15.04
CA TYR A 534 2.88 -5.60 -15.51
C TYR A 534 2.51 -6.63 -16.59
N VAL A 535 3.42 -6.89 -17.54
CA VAL A 535 3.21 -7.88 -18.61
C VAL A 535 3.14 -9.30 -18.04
N SER A 536 3.99 -9.66 -17.07
CA SER A 536 3.93 -10.99 -16.45
C SER A 536 2.59 -11.27 -15.79
N LYS A 537 1.97 -10.23 -15.19
CA LYS A 537 0.68 -10.35 -14.53
C LYS A 537 -0.46 -10.56 -15.52
N ILE A 538 -0.49 -9.78 -16.61
CA ILE A 538 -1.51 -9.91 -17.67
C ILE A 538 -1.50 -11.31 -18.28
N THR A 539 -0.31 -11.84 -18.55
CA THR A 539 -0.14 -13.08 -19.34
C THR A 539 -0.82 -14.28 -18.69
N LEU A 540 -0.92 -14.30 -17.35
CA LEU A 540 -1.55 -15.40 -16.60
C LEU A 540 -3.01 -15.12 -16.23
N GLU A 541 -3.36 -13.83 -16.09
CA GLU A 541 -4.71 -13.41 -15.71
C GLU A 541 -5.73 -13.62 -16.84
N LEU A 542 -5.38 -13.27 -18.08
CA LEU A 542 -6.30 -13.35 -19.23
C LEU A 542 -6.73 -14.80 -19.56
N PRO A 543 -5.83 -15.80 -19.64
CA PRO A 543 -6.23 -17.18 -19.94
C PRO A 543 -7.12 -17.78 -18.86
N THR A 544 -6.76 -17.54 -17.58
CA THR A 544 -7.52 -18.01 -16.43
C THR A 544 -8.95 -17.45 -16.43
N GLN A 545 -9.08 -16.14 -16.72
CA GLN A 545 -10.37 -15.49 -16.81
C GLN A 545 -11.20 -16.01 -18.00
N ALA A 546 -10.59 -16.13 -19.18
CA ALA A 546 -11.24 -16.67 -20.38
C ALA A 546 -11.79 -18.08 -20.14
N PHE A 547 -11.04 -18.94 -19.46
CA PHE A 547 -11.46 -20.30 -19.13
C PHE A 547 -12.69 -20.33 -18.20
N THR A 548 -12.73 -19.49 -17.16
CA THR A 548 -13.90 -19.43 -16.25
C THR A 548 -15.16 -18.91 -16.96
N ILE A 549 -15.00 -17.96 -17.87
CA ILE A 549 -16.10 -17.39 -18.66
C ILE A 549 -16.62 -18.39 -19.70
N PHE A 550 -15.70 -19.12 -20.34
CA PHE A 550 -16.06 -20.19 -21.27
C PHE A 550 -17.01 -21.18 -20.61
N ILE A 551 -16.68 -21.69 -19.42
CA ILE A 551 -17.54 -22.65 -18.69
C ILE A 551 -18.91 -22.06 -18.39
N LEU A 552 -18.97 -20.82 -17.90
CA LEU A 552 -20.23 -20.13 -17.60
C LEU A 552 -21.15 -20.06 -18.83
N ILE A 553 -20.60 -19.64 -19.98
CA ILE A 553 -21.37 -19.46 -21.21
C ILE A 553 -21.80 -20.82 -21.76
N THR A 554 -20.93 -21.84 -21.75
CA THR A 554 -21.28 -23.19 -22.20
C THR A 554 -22.51 -23.70 -21.46
N ILE A 555 -22.56 -23.57 -20.14
CA ILE A 555 -23.71 -24.03 -19.34
C ILE A 555 -24.99 -23.26 -19.73
N VAL A 556 -24.92 -21.93 -19.76
CA VAL A 556 -26.10 -21.08 -19.99
C VAL A 556 -26.62 -21.21 -21.42
N TYR A 557 -25.74 -21.31 -22.42
CA TYR A 557 -26.13 -21.37 -23.83
C TYR A 557 -27.08 -22.53 -24.13
N TRP A 558 -26.69 -23.73 -23.69
CA TRP A 558 -27.44 -24.96 -23.94
C TRP A 558 -28.67 -25.08 -23.03
N MET A 559 -28.59 -24.63 -21.77
CA MET A 559 -29.75 -24.69 -20.86
C MET A 559 -30.87 -23.73 -21.25
N VAL A 560 -30.52 -22.54 -21.74
CA VAL A 560 -31.50 -21.51 -22.10
C VAL A 560 -32.15 -21.74 -23.46
N ASN A 561 -31.55 -22.59 -24.30
CA ASN A 561 -31.92 -22.80 -25.70
C ASN A 561 -31.71 -21.54 -26.57
N LEU A 562 -30.50 -20.95 -26.48
CA LEU A 562 -30.08 -19.89 -27.40
C LEU A 562 -29.94 -20.43 -28.84
N TYR A 563 -29.74 -19.54 -29.83
CA TYR A 563 -29.86 -19.91 -31.24
C TYR A 563 -28.99 -21.13 -31.61
N GLU A 564 -29.59 -22.17 -32.21
CA GLU A 564 -28.97 -23.49 -32.39
C GLU A 564 -27.96 -23.53 -33.55
N ASP A 565 -26.87 -22.75 -33.45
CA ASP A 565 -25.77 -22.79 -34.40
C ASP A 565 -24.40 -22.71 -33.70
N ALA A 566 -23.48 -23.58 -34.14
CA ALA A 566 -22.14 -23.65 -33.61
C ALA A 566 -21.35 -22.35 -33.87
N SER A 567 -21.56 -21.70 -35.01
CA SER A 567 -20.86 -20.45 -35.32
C SER A 567 -21.31 -19.33 -34.38
N ARG A 568 -22.63 -19.20 -34.15
CA ARG A 568 -23.21 -18.21 -33.23
C ARG A 568 -22.75 -18.43 -31.79
N TYR A 569 -22.61 -19.69 -31.36
CA TYR A 569 -22.04 -20.04 -30.05
C TYR A 569 -20.61 -19.50 -29.86
N PHE A 570 -19.68 -19.84 -30.76
CA PHE A 570 -18.28 -19.41 -30.63
C PHE A 570 -18.12 -17.88 -30.75
N ILE A 571 -18.95 -17.23 -31.59
CA ILE A 571 -18.98 -15.78 -31.70
C ILE A 571 -19.43 -15.14 -30.37
N LEU A 572 -20.49 -15.66 -29.74
CA LEU A 572 -20.97 -15.16 -28.45
C LEU A 572 -19.92 -15.34 -27.34
N VAL A 573 -19.27 -16.51 -27.29
CA VAL A 573 -18.15 -16.78 -26.39
C VAL A 573 -17.03 -15.75 -26.58
N GLY A 574 -16.63 -15.50 -27.83
CA GLY A 574 -15.61 -14.50 -28.17
C GLY A 574 -15.98 -13.09 -27.75
N ILE A 575 -17.22 -12.66 -27.98
CA ILE A 575 -17.73 -11.33 -27.59
C ILE A 575 -17.66 -11.15 -26.07
N ILE A 576 -18.15 -12.12 -25.30
CA ILE A 576 -18.19 -12.00 -23.83
C ILE A 576 -16.78 -12.08 -23.23
N ILE A 577 -15.88 -12.91 -23.77
CA ILE A 577 -14.48 -12.94 -23.35
C ILE A 577 -13.80 -11.59 -23.63
N LEU A 578 -14.00 -11.01 -24.82
CA LEU A 578 -13.44 -9.70 -25.17
C LEU A 578 -13.99 -8.60 -24.26
N CYS A 579 -15.30 -8.61 -24.00
CA CYS A 579 -15.95 -7.71 -23.04
C CYS A 579 -15.29 -7.79 -21.66
N ALA A 580 -15.06 -9.00 -21.17
CA ALA A 580 -14.43 -9.24 -19.88
C ALA A 580 -12.95 -8.83 -19.84
N PHE A 581 -12.22 -8.89 -20.96
CA PHE A 581 -10.86 -8.38 -21.07
C PHE A 581 -10.80 -6.85 -21.00
N VAL A 582 -11.75 -6.15 -21.64
CA VAL A 582 -11.89 -4.69 -21.51
C VAL A 582 -12.22 -4.32 -20.06
N ALA A 583 -13.17 -5.04 -19.45
CA ALA A 583 -13.55 -4.87 -18.05
C ALA A 583 -12.36 -5.10 -17.09
N ASN A 584 -11.57 -6.15 -17.31
CA ASN A 584 -10.34 -6.41 -16.55
C ASN A 584 -9.35 -5.24 -16.69
N SER A 585 -9.21 -4.68 -17.88
CA SER A 585 -8.30 -3.55 -18.13
C SER A 585 -8.74 -2.28 -17.41
N MET A 586 -10.05 -2.03 -17.32
CA MET A 586 -10.60 -0.96 -16.47
C MET A 586 -10.35 -1.25 -14.98
N GLY A 587 -10.53 -2.49 -14.53
CA GLY A 587 -10.21 -2.90 -13.16
C GLY A 587 -8.74 -2.66 -12.81
N ALA A 588 -7.81 -3.03 -13.70
CA ALA A 588 -6.38 -2.77 -13.52
C ALA A 588 -6.06 -1.26 -13.46
N LEU A 589 -6.76 -0.43 -14.25
CA LEU A 589 -6.64 1.03 -14.19
C LEU A 589 -7.09 1.57 -12.82
N ILE A 590 -8.23 1.10 -12.31
CA ILE A 590 -8.74 1.46 -10.98
C ILE A 590 -7.77 0.99 -9.89
N GLY A 591 -7.35 -0.26 -9.92
CA GLY A 591 -6.49 -0.86 -8.89
C GLY A 591 -5.14 -0.16 -8.75
N VAL A 592 -4.52 0.24 -9.87
CA VAL A 592 -3.27 1.02 -9.88
C VAL A 592 -3.48 2.47 -9.42
N SER A 593 -4.65 3.05 -9.65
CA SER A 593 -4.93 4.46 -9.32
C SER A 593 -5.29 4.66 -7.85
N MET A 594 -5.91 3.65 -7.22
CA MET A 594 -6.40 3.76 -5.86
C MET A 594 -5.31 3.50 -4.81
N PRO A 595 -5.45 4.06 -3.59
CA PRO A 595 -4.46 3.89 -2.54
C PRO A 595 -4.65 2.65 -1.67
N SER A 596 -5.87 2.11 -1.60
CA SER A 596 -6.21 0.92 -0.83
C SER A 596 -7.18 0.02 -1.60
N PRO A 597 -7.24 -1.29 -1.27
CA PRO A 597 -8.12 -2.23 -1.96
C PRO A 597 -9.61 -1.96 -1.67
N GLU A 598 -9.93 -1.43 -0.48
CA GLU A 598 -11.31 -1.05 -0.13
C GLU A 598 -11.76 0.15 -0.96
N ALA A 599 -10.88 1.15 -1.16
CA ALA A 599 -11.15 2.29 -2.02
C ALA A 599 -11.31 1.86 -3.49
N ALA A 600 -10.46 0.93 -3.95
CA ALA A 600 -10.57 0.32 -5.27
C ALA A 600 -11.91 -0.40 -5.47
N SER A 601 -12.38 -1.14 -4.47
CA SER A 601 -13.68 -1.83 -4.52
C SER A 601 -14.86 -0.86 -4.52
N ALA A 602 -14.80 0.20 -3.70
CA ALA A 602 -15.89 1.17 -3.57
C ALA A 602 -16.14 1.97 -4.86
N ILE A 603 -15.11 2.22 -5.68
CA ILE A 603 -15.24 3.02 -6.91
C ILE A 603 -15.76 2.23 -8.12
N VAL A 604 -15.72 0.90 -8.09
CA VAL A 604 -16.19 0.06 -9.20
C VAL A 604 -17.68 0.29 -9.47
N ILE A 605 -18.52 0.25 -8.43
CA ILE A 605 -19.98 0.34 -8.57
C ILE A 605 -20.42 1.69 -9.21
N PRO A 606 -19.96 2.86 -8.72
CA PRO A 606 -20.29 4.15 -9.34
C PRO A 606 -19.85 4.29 -10.79
N ILE A 607 -18.82 3.58 -11.24
CA ILE A 607 -18.36 3.60 -12.64
C ILE A 607 -19.21 2.67 -13.50
N VAL A 608 -19.49 1.45 -13.03
CA VAL A 608 -20.17 0.43 -13.84
C VAL A 608 -21.66 0.73 -14.01
N ILE A 609 -22.35 1.23 -12.97
CA ILE A 609 -23.81 1.48 -13.03
C ILE A 609 -24.21 2.44 -14.16
N PRO A 610 -23.60 3.64 -14.31
CA PRO A 610 -23.93 4.52 -15.42
C PRO A 610 -23.68 3.84 -16.78
N LEU A 611 -22.55 3.16 -16.95
CA LEU A 611 -22.22 2.46 -18.20
C LEU A 611 -23.22 1.35 -18.52
N MET A 612 -23.77 0.70 -17.49
CA MET A 612 -24.84 -0.30 -17.60
C MET A 612 -26.16 0.30 -18.06
N VAL A 613 -26.55 1.47 -17.53
CA VAL A 613 -27.78 2.16 -17.96
C VAL A 613 -27.71 2.54 -19.44
N PHE A 614 -26.55 3.02 -19.90
CA PHE A 614 -26.33 3.39 -21.30
C PHE A 614 -25.92 2.21 -22.22
N ALA A 615 -26.03 0.96 -21.74
CA ALA A 615 -25.64 -0.22 -22.51
C ALA A 615 -26.63 -0.62 -23.63
N GLY A 616 -27.71 0.14 -23.83
CA GLY A 616 -28.68 -0.09 -24.90
C GLY A 616 -29.79 -1.10 -24.54
N PHE A 617 -29.78 -1.67 -23.33
CA PHE A 617 -30.83 -2.57 -22.85
C PHE A 617 -31.98 -1.82 -22.14
N PHE A 618 -31.67 -0.99 -21.12
CA PHE A 618 -32.67 -0.21 -20.38
C PHE A 618 -33.12 1.04 -21.15
N LEU A 619 -32.19 1.68 -21.85
CA LEU A 619 -32.42 2.87 -22.65
C LEU A 619 -32.05 2.57 -24.10
N SER A 620 -33.05 2.61 -24.99
CA SER A 620 -32.83 2.43 -26.43
C SER A 620 -31.84 3.46 -26.96
N ALA A 621 -30.98 3.06 -27.91
CA ALA A 621 -29.96 3.93 -28.49
C ALA A 621 -30.54 5.21 -29.14
N LYS A 622 -31.80 5.16 -29.58
CA LYS A 622 -32.51 6.25 -30.27
C LYS A 622 -33.01 7.34 -29.30
N THR A 623 -33.22 7.01 -28.03
CA THR A 623 -33.85 7.92 -27.05
C THR A 623 -32.83 8.63 -26.15
N ILE A 624 -31.54 8.36 -26.32
CA ILE A 624 -30.47 8.96 -25.52
C ILE A 624 -30.37 10.47 -25.84
N PRO A 625 -30.46 11.35 -24.83
CA PRO A 625 -30.27 12.79 -25.04
C PRO A 625 -28.87 13.10 -25.60
N ASN A 626 -28.79 14.03 -26.56
CA ASN A 626 -27.53 14.39 -27.24
C ASN A 626 -26.38 14.78 -26.31
N TRP A 627 -26.68 15.32 -25.11
CA TRP A 627 -25.66 15.73 -24.14
C TRP A 627 -25.10 14.56 -23.30
N LEU A 628 -25.77 13.40 -23.26
CA LEU A 628 -25.32 12.18 -22.58
C LEU A 628 -24.77 11.10 -23.52
N ILE A 629 -24.87 11.32 -24.83
CA ILE A 629 -24.51 10.31 -25.85
C ILE A 629 -23.05 9.87 -25.78
N TRP A 630 -22.16 10.68 -25.22
CA TRP A 630 -20.74 10.34 -25.08
C TRP A 630 -20.49 9.19 -24.09
N ILE A 631 -21.35 9.03 -23.07
CA ILE A 631 -21.20 7.94 -22.07
C ILE A 631 -21.39 6.58 -22.74
N LYS A 632 -22.32 6.50 -23.69
CA LYS A 632 -22.54 5.32 -24.52
C LYS A 632 -21.25 4.90 -25.25
N TYR A 633 -20.47 5.86 -25.77
CA TYR A 633 -19.23 5.53 -26.50
C TYR A 633 -18.09 5.02 -25.60
N LEU A 634 -18.16 5.28 -24.29
CA LEU A 634 -17.22 4.74 -23.30
C LEU A 634 -17.66 3.35 -22.79
N SER A 635 -18.94 3.01 -22.96
CA SER A 635 -19.52 1.79 -22.42
C SER A 635 -19.14 0.57 -23.27
N TRP A 636 -18.19 -0.23 -22.78
CA TRP A 636 -17.90 -1.55 -23.36
C TRP A 636 -19.11 -2.50 -23.26
N LEU A 637 -20.01 -2.26 -22.29
CA LEU A 637 -21.27 -2.97 -22.15
C LEU A 637 -22.20 -2.69 -23.34
N TYR A 638 -22.26 -1.44 -23.82
CA TYR A 638 -23.05 -1.08 -25.00
C TYR A 638 -22.58 -1.83 -26.25
N TYR A 639 -21.28 -1.77 -26.55
CA TYR A 639 -20.74 -2.42 -27.76
C TYR A 639 -20.92 -3.93 -27.73
N SER A 640 -20.68 -4.55 -26.57
CA SER A 640 -20.84 -5.99 -26.39
C SER A 640 -22.29 -6.43 -26.49
N ASN A 641 -23.22 -5.65 -25.94
CA ASN A 641 -24.65 -5.92 -26.01
C ASN A 641 -25.19 -5.80 -27.44
N GLU A 642 -24.82 -4.73 -28.18
CA GLU A 642 -25.19 -4.57 -29.59
C GLU A 642 -24.67 -5.74 -30.43
N MET A 643 -23.42 -6.16 -30.25
CA MET A 643 -22.85 -7.30 -30.98
C MET A 643 -23.51 -8.64 -30.62
N ALA A 644 -23.78 -8.87 -29.33
CA ALA A 644 -24.36 -10.12 -28.86
C ALA A 644 -25.82 -10.27 -29.32
N LEU A 645 -26.62 -9.19 -29.29
CA LEU A 645 -27.99 -9.23 -29.79
C LEU A 645 -28.04 -9.35 -31.32
N ILE A 646 -27.14 -8.70 -32.07
CA ILE A 646 -27.03 -8.94 -33.51
C ILE A 646 -26.74 -10.43 -33.77
N ASN A 647 -25.79 -11.02 -33.05
CA ASN A 647 -25.46 -12.44 -33.20
C ASN A 647 -26.63 -13.38 -32.86
N GLN A 648 -27.49 -13.03 -31.91
CA GLN A 648 -28.64 -13.85 -31.51
C GLN A 648 -29.84 -13.72 -32.46
N TRP A 649 -30.12 -12.51 -32.95
CA TRP A 649 -31.39 -12.21 -33.61
C TRP A 649 -31.32 -12.12 -35.14
N GLU A 650 -30.13 -12.00 -35.74
CA GLU A 650 -29.98 -11.76 -37.18
C GLU A 650 -30.65 -12.83 -38.07
N ASP A 651 -30.55 -14.10 -37.71
CA ASP A 651 -31.05 -15.21 -38.53
C ASP A 651 -32.45 -15.71 -38.13
N VAL A 652 -33.10 -15.04 -37.16
CA VAL A 652 -34.44 -15.41 -36.69
C VAL A 652 -35.49 -14.85 -37.66
N LYS A 653 -35.99 -15.71 -38.55
CA LYS A 653 -36.87 -15.34 -39.68
C LYS A 653 -38.35 -15.18 -39.31
N SER A 654 -38.85 -15.94 -38.34
CA SER A 654 -40.26 -15.87 -37.91
C SER A 654 -40.38 -16.07 -36.41
N LEU A 655 -41.14 -15.20 -35.76
CA LEU A 655 -41.54 -15.30 -34.36
C LEU A 655 -43.04 -15.55 -34.27
N ASP A 656 -43.44 -16.46 -33.40
CA ASP A 656 -44.86 -16.76 -33.19
C ASP A 656 -45.57 -15.55 -32.58
N CYS A 657 -46.45 -14.95 -33.37
CA CYS A 657 -47.23 -13.78 -33.00
C CYS A 657 -48.71 -14.14 -32.93
N ASN A 658 -49.12 -14.68 -31.80
CA ASN A 658 -50.53 -14.84 -31.46
C ASN A 658 -51.03 -13.47 -30.98
N GLN A 659 -51.87 -12.80 -31.78
CA GLN A 659 -52.38 -11.46 -31.47
C GLN A 659 -53.22 -11.48 -30.19
N VAL A 660 -52.61 -11.13 -29.06
CA VAL A 660 -53.30 -10.87 -27.79
C VAL A 660 -53.23 -9.37 -27.51
N GLY A 661 -54.08 -8.58 -28.20
CA GLY A 661 -54.32 -7.16 -27.93
C GLY A 661 -53.51 -6.14 -28.76
N ASN A 662 -53.67 -4.85 -28.41
CA ASN A 662 -53.17 -3.66 -29.13
C ASN A 662 -51.64 -3.41 -28.99
N ARG A 663 -50.84 -4.47 -28.83
CA ARG A 663 -49.38 -4.40 -28.68
C ARG A 663 -48.69 -4.59 -30.03
N THR A 664 -47.62 -3.84 -30.27
CA THR A 664 -46.81 -3.95 -31.49
C THR A 664 -46.21 -5.36 -31.62
N CYS A 665 -46.57 -6.07 -32.69
CA CYS A 665 -46.11 -7.42 -33.01
C CYS A 665 -44.77 -7.35 -33.79
N TYR A 666 -43.73 -7.98 -33.24
CA TYR A 666 -42.44 -8.14 -33.92
C TYR A 666 -42.42 -9.50 -34.61
N ARG A 667 -42.22 -9.52 -35.94
CA ARG A 667 -42.32 -10.74 -36.74
C ARG A 667 -40.96 -11.34 -37.09
N THR A 668 -39.93 -10.50 -37.12
CA THR A 668 -38.56 -10.88 -37.47
C THR A 668 -37.58 -10.45 -36.40
N GLY A 669 -36.42 -11.10 -36.34
CA GLY A 669 -35.34 -10.65 -35.46
C GLY A 669 -34.81 -9.26 -35.79
N ASN A 670 -34.93 -8.82 -37.05
CA ASN A 670 -34.58 -7.45 -37.45
C ASN A 670 -35.51 -6.40 -36.82
N ASP A 671 -36.80 -6.70 -36.64
CA ASP A 671 -37.73 -5.81 -35.96
C ASP A 671 -37.32 -5.59 -34.48
N ILE A 672 -36.80 -6.64 -33.83
CA ILE A 672 -36.26 -6.58 -32.46
C ILE A 672 -34.97 -5.73 -32.43
N LEU A 673 -34.08 -5.91 -33.40
CA LEU A 673 -32.86 -5.09 -33.50
C LEU A 673 -33.21 -3.61 -33.69
N ASP A 674 -34.24 -3.30 -34.49
CA ASP A 674 -34.72 -1.94 -34.70
C ASP A 674 -35.37 -1.32 -33.46
N TYR A 675 -36.02 -2.13 -32.60
CA TYR A 675 -36.54 -1.69 -31.30
C TYR A 675 -35.41 -1.16 -30.40
N TYR A 676 -34.29 -1.89 -30.30
CA TYR A 676 -33.11 -1.44 -29.56
C TYR A 676 -32.31 -0.35 -30.30
N GLY A 677 -32.53 -0.21 -31.62
CA GLY A 677 -31.81 0.72 -32.48
C GLY A 677 -30.43 0.20 -32.91
N PHE A 678 -30.27 -1.11 -32.97
CA PHE A 678 -29.04 -1.81 -33.33
C PHE A 678 -29.01 -2.15 -34.81
N LYS A 679 -27.84 -2.00 -35.45
CA LYS A 679 -27.68 -2.22 -36.89
C LYS A 679 -26.51 -3.16 -37.16
N LYS A 680 -26.68 -4.11 -38.08
CA LYS A 680 -25.62 -5.04 -38.52
C LYS A 680 -24.33 -4.31 -38.96
N ALA A 681 -24.46 -3.18 -39.64
CA ALA A 681 -23.32 -2.37 -40.09
C ALA A 681 -22.40 -1.91 -38.94
N HIS A 682 -22.88 -1.89 -37.70
CA HIS A 682 -22.12 -1.49 -36.53
C HIS A 682 -21.23 -2.60 -35.96
N TYR A 683 -21.39 -3.85 -36.39
CA TYR A 683 -20.71 -5.00 -35.79
C TYR A 683 -19.17 -4.85 -35.82
N ASN A 684 -18.60 -4.62 -37.00
CA ASN A 684 -17.14 -4.47 -37.16
C ASN A 684 -16.59 -3.23 -36.45
N ARG A 685 -17.36 -2.13 -36.44
CA ARG A 685 -17.01 -0.91 -35.70
C ARG A 685 -16.93 -1.20 -34.20
N ASN A 686 -17.92 -1.90 -33.66
CA ASN A 686 -18.00 -2.23 -32.24
C ASN A 686 -16.86 -3.16 -31.82
N LEU A 687 -16.52 -4.16 -32.65
CA LEU A 687 -15.38 -5.04 -32.43
C LEU A 687 -14.07 -4.24 -32.35
N GLY A 688 -13.82 -3.35 -33.33
CA GLY A 688 -12.63 -2.49 -33.34
C GLY A 688 -12.56 -1.56 -32.13
N LEU A 689 -13.69 -0.99 -31.70
CA LEU A 689 -13.77 -0.13 -30.51
C LEU A 689 -13.52 -0.90 -29.20
N LEU A 690 -14.00 -2.14 -29.08
CA LEU A 690 -13.69 -2.98 -27.91
C LEU A 690 -12.18 -3.27 -27.81
N PHE A 691 -11.52 -3.62 -28.92
CA PHE A 691 -10.06 -3.78 -28.93
C PHE A 691 -9.33 -2.47 -28.60
N ALA A 692 -9.81 -1.34 -29.12
CA ALA A 692 -9.24 -0.03 -28.81
C ALA A 692 -9.36 0.32 -27.32
N LEU A 693 -10.52 0.04 -26.70
CA LEU A 693 -10.73 0.25 -25.26
C LEU A 693 -9.87 -0.70 -24.41
N PHE A 694 -9.74 -1.96 -24.82
CA PHE A 694 -8.85 -2.93 -24.17
C PHE A 694 -7.42 -2.41 -24.11
N ILE A 695 -6.85 -2.04 -25.26
CA ILE A 695 -5.48 -1.53 -25.36
C ILE A 695 -5.36 -0.18 -24.64
N GLY A 696 -6.32 0.73 -24.83
CA GLY A 696 -6.33 2.07 -24.25
C GLY A 696 -6.27 2.05 -22.72
N PHE A 697 -7.15 1.28 -22.06
CA PHE A 697 -7.14 1.16 -20.60
C PHE A 697 -5.86 0.51 -20.06
N ARG A 698 -5.29 -0.47 -20.78
CA ARG A 698 -3.99 -1.06 -20.40
C ARG A 698 -2.84 -0.08 -20.49
N LEU A 699 -2.73 0.67 -21.59
CA LEU A 699 -1.69 1.68 -21.76
C LEU A 699 -1.79 2.78 -20.69
N LEU A 700 -3.02 3.22 -20.38
CA LEU A 700 -3.27 4.17 -19.29
C LEU A 700 -2.85 3.60 -17.93
N SER A 701 -3.24 2.36 -17.63
CA SER A 701 -2.89 1.67 -16.38
C SER A 701 -1.36 1.54 -16.21
N ILE A 702 -0.64 1.14 -17.27
CA ILE A 702 0.84 1.09 -17.27
C ILE A 702 1.43 2.49 -17.08
N GLY A 703 0.90 3.50 -17.79
CA GLY A 703 1.34 4.89 -17.68
C GLY A 703 1.23 5.40 -16.25
N ILE A 704 0.09 5.19 -15.59
CA ILE A 704 -0.12 5.57 -14.18
C ILE A 704 0.81 4.80 -13.26
N LEU A 705 1.01 3.49 -13.48
CA LEU A 705 1.93 2.69 -12.65
C LEU A 705 3.38 3.21 -12.76
N ILE A 706 3.83 3.57 -13.96
CA ILE A 706 5.15 4.16 -14.19
C ILE A 706 5.25 5.54 -13.51
N LEU A 707 4.21 6.37 -13.61
CA LEU A 707 4.16 7.67 -12.94
C LEU A 707 4.21 7.52 -11.42
N ARG A 708 3.43 6.59 -10.84
CA ARG A 708 3.46 6.27 -9.41
C ARG A 708 4.83 5.75 -8.99
N ALA A 709 5.42 4.82 -9.72
CA ALA A 709 6.76 4.31 -9.41
C ALA A 709 7.84 5.41 -9.46
N LYS A 710 7.71 6.38 -10.38
CA LYS A 710 8.58 7.56 -10.44
C LYS A 710 8.33 8.55 -9.30
N PHE A 711 7.06 8.78 -8.95
CA PHE A 711 6.67 9.74 -7.92
C PHE A 711 6.96 9.21 -6.51
N GLN A 712 6.67 7.94 -6.23
CA GLN A 712 6.99 7.27 -4.98
C GLN A 712 8.49 7.27 -4.69
N ARG A 713 9.32 7.10 -5.73
CA ARG A 713 10.77 7.34 -5.63
C ARG A 713 11.17 8.75 -5.22
N ARG A 714 10.39 9.76 -5.61
CA ARG A 714 10.61 11.15 -5.19
C ARG A 714 10.05 11.41 -3.80
N SER A 715 9.00 10.69 -3.40
CA SER A 715 8.24 10.90 -2.17
C SER A 715 8.62 10.01 -1.00
N GLY A 716 9.50 9.02 -1.18
CA GLY A 716 10.01 8.10 -0.15
C GLY A 716 8.95 7.30 0.59
N SER A 717 9.41 6.21 1.21
CA SER A 717 8.66 5.00 1.55
C SER A 717 7.50 5.16 2.54
N VAL A 718 7.33 6.32 3.19
CA VAL A 718 6.33 6.51 4.25
C VAL A 718 4.93 6.86 3.71
N LEU A 719 4.83 7.28 2.44
CA LEU A 719 3.53 7.52 1.79
C LEU A 719 2.84 6.24 1.28
N ALA A 720 3.42 5.06 1.54
CA ALA A 720 2.86 3.78 1.12
C ALA A 720 1.65 3.33 1.97
N PHE A 721 1.52 3.80 3.22
CA PHE A 721 0.46 3.34 4.14
C PHE A 721 -0.51 4.43 4.59
N ILE A 722 -0.12 5.70 4.52
CA ILE A 722 -1.08 6.79 4.64
C ILE A 722 -1.53 7.06 3.22
N ALA A 723 -2.79 6.73 2.93
CA ALA A 723 -3.47 7.18 1.73
C ALA A 723 -2.94 8.57 1.35
N PRO A 724 -2.70 8.87 0.05
CA PRO A 724 -2.59 10.26 -0.35
C PRO A 724 -3.72 10.97 0.37
N SER A 725 -3.43 12.10 1.01
CA SER A 725 -4.49 12.90 1.63
C SER A 725 -5.69 12.91 0.65
N PRO A 726 -6.94 12.95 1.09
CA PRO A 726 -8.11 12.96 0.18
C PRO A 726 -7.95 13.90 -1.03
N ASP A 727 -7.06 14.89 -0.91
CA ASP A 727 -6.54 15.86 -1.87
C ASP A 727 -5.66 15.26 -2.99
N ALA A 728 -4.76 14.32 -2.71
CA ALA A 728 -3.99 13.63 -3.75
C ALA A 728 -4.79 12.49 -4.41
N ALA A 729 -5.75 11.88 -3.70
CA ALA A 729 -6.73 10.99 -4.34
C ALA A 729 -7.67 11.78 -5.29
N SER A 730 -8.14 12.96 -4.89
CA SER A 730 -8.92 13.85 -5.78
C SER A 730 -8.08 14.44 -6.91
N ALA A 731 -6.82 14.81 -6.67
CA ALA A 731 -5.88 15.22 -7.71
C ALA A 731 -5.43 14.08 -8.66
N MET A 732 -5.76 12.80 -8.36
CA MET A 732 -5.51 11.63 -9.23
C MET A 732 -6.79 11.11 -9.91
N VAL A 733 -7.96 11.26 -9.27
CA VAL A 733 -9.27 11.09 -9.91
C VAL A 733 -9.46 12.13 -11.02
N ILE A 734 -8.97 13.36 -10.83
CA ILE A 734 -9.01 14.42 -11.85
C ILE A 734 -8.27 14.00 -13.14
N PRO A 735 -7.03 13.49 -13.14
CA PRO A 735 -6.40 12.87 -14.31
C PRO A 735 -7.14 11.66 -14.88
N LEU A 736 -7.83 10.85 -14.07
CA LEU A 736 -8.61 9.70 -14.56
C LEU A 736 -9.85 10.19 -15.32
N VAL A 737 -10.52 11.21 -14.79
CA VAL A 737 -11.66 11.93 -15.40
C VAL A 737 -11.20 12.75 -16.61
N ILE A 738 -10.10 13.51 -16.51
CA ILE A 738 -9.48 14.29 -17.58
C ILE A 738 -8.93 13.37 -18.66
N SER A 739 -8.34 12.22 -18.33
CA SER A 739 -7.89 11.24 -19.34
C SER A 739 -9.09 10.58 -20.00
N LEU A 740 -10.18 10.31 -19.26
CA LEU A 740 -11.47 9.96 -19.87
C LEU A 740 -11.93 11.04 -20.86
N PHE A 741 -11.89 12.31 -20.48
CA PHE A 741 -12.31 13.46 -21.30
C PHE A 741 -11.38 13.75 -22.50
N VAL A 742 -10.06 13.58 -22.34
CA VAL A 742 -9.04 13.81 -23.37
C VAL A 742 -9.01 12.65 -24.36
N PHE A 743 -9.17 11.42 -23.88
CA PHE A 743 -9.32 10.23 -24.72
C PHE A 743 -10.64 10.28 -25.52
N VAL A 744 -11.72 10.75 -24.91
CA VAL A 744 -12.99 11.08 -25.61
C VAL A 744 -12.77 12.20 -26.64
N GLY A 745 -11.99 13.24 -26.32
CA GLY A 745 -11.64 14.31 -27.24
C GLY A 745 -10.80 13.87 -28.46
N PHE A 746 -10.02 12.80 -28.33
CA PHE A 746 -9.21 12.25 -29.41
C PHE A 746 -10.03 11.42 -30.42
N PHE A 747 -11.12 10.78 -29.96
CA PHE A 747 -12.02 9.99 -30.82
C PHE A 747 -13.17 10.79 -31.43
N ILE A 748 -13.50 11.97 -30.88
CA ILE A 748 -14.44 12.92 -31.52
C ILE A 748 -13.67 13.74 -32.60
N SER A 749 -13.15 13.05 -33.60
CA SER A 749 -12.75 13.66 -34.87
C SER A 749 -13.79 13.32 -35.94
N THR A 750 -14.99 13.86 -35.79
CA THR A 750 -15.88 14.19 -36.92
C THR A 750 -16.74 15.38 -36.52
N LYS A 751 -16.44 16.55 -37.10
CA LYS A 751 -17.24 17.79 -37.17
C LYS A 751 -18.18 18.06 -35.98
N THR A 752 -17.66 18.64 -34.90
CA THR A 752 -18.23 19.76 -34.12
C THR A 752 -17.60 19.76 -32.71
N ILE A 753 -16.53 20.52 -32.52
CA ILE A 753 -16.07 20.87 -31.17
C ILE A 753 -16.87 22.12 -30.77
N PRO A 754 -17.80 22.05 -29.79
CA PRO A 754 -18.50 23.25 -29.35
C PRO A 754 -17.53 24.19 -28.62
N ASN A 755 -17.54 25.48 -28.98
CA ASN A 755 -16.60 26.53 -28.55
C ASN A 755 -16.38 26.67 -27.02
N TRP A 756 -17.24 26.08 -26.18
CA TRP A 756 -17.04 26.08 -24.72
C TRP A 756 -15.93 25.12 -24.25
N LEU A 757 -15.64 24.04 -24.98
CA LEU A 757 -14.52 23.13 -24.70
C LEU A 757 -13.15 23.78 -24.97
N ILE A 758 -13.08 24.67 -25.96
CA ILE A 758 -11.88 25.49 -26.24
C ILE A 758 -11.66 26.52 -25.12
N ARG A 759 -12.74 27.06 -24.53
CA ARG A 759 -12.65 28.00 -23.38
C ARG A 759 -12.17 27.35 -22.08
N ILE A 760 -12.45 26.05 -21.86
CA ILE A 760 -11.92 25.31 -20.70
C ILE A 760 -10.41 25.08 -20.84
N LYS A 761 -9.92 24.86 -22.07
CA LYS A 761 -8.48 24.80 -22.37
C LYS A 761 -7.79 26.14 -22.08
N TYR A 762 -8.44 27.27 -22.38
CA TYR A 762 -7.95 28.61 -22.07
C TYR A 762 -7.99 28.93 -20.56
N LEU A 763 -9.03 28.53 -19.84
CA LEU A 763 -9.14 28.74 -18.38
C LEU A 763 -8.14 27.88 -17.59
N SER A 764 -7.84 26.67 -18.06
CA SER A 764 -6.79 25.82 -17.47
C SER A 764 -5.37 26.36 -17.73
N TRP A 765 -5.16 27.11 -18.81
CA TRP A 765 -3.87 27.73 -19.13
C TRP A 765 -3.69 29.05 -18.37
N LEU A 766 -4.74 29.88 -18.27
CA LEU A 766 -4.76 31.10 -17.45
C LEU A 766 -4.58 30.83 -15.95
N TYR A 767 -4.96 29.65 -15.45
CA TYR A 767 -4.70 29.24 -14.06
C TYR A 767 -3.22 28.89 -13.80
N TYR A 768 -2.42 28.67 -14.85
CA TYR A 768 -1.00 28.30 -14.76
C TYR A 768 -0.05 29.46 -15.04
N SER A 769 -0.52 30.60 -15.56
CA SER A 769 0.32 31.76 -15.87
C SER A 769 -0.26 33.06 -15.30
N ASN A 770 0.38 33.53 -14.23
CA ASN A 770 0.38 34.88 -13.68
C ASN A 770 -0.80 35.38 -12.83
N GLU A 771 -0.37 36.06 -11.77
CA GLU A 771 -1.07 36.91 -10.83
C GLU A 771 -2.09 37.83 -11.51
N MET A 772 -3.33 37.80 -11.02
CA MET A 772 -4.24 38.93 -11.16
C MET A 772 -4.66 39.38 -9.76
N ARG A 773 -4.18 40.58 -9.39
CA ARG A 773 -4.84 41.46 -8.42
C ARG A 773 -6.27 41.66 -8.89
N LEU A 774 -7.25 41.26 -8.09
CA LEU A 774 -8.65 41.66 -8.29
C LEU A 774 -9.02 42.70 -7.24
N ILE A 775 -9.46 43.82 -7.79
CA ILE A 775 -9.98 45.03 -7.17
C ILE A 775 -11.24 44.67 -6.35
N ASN A 776 -11.31 45.19 -5.12
CA ASN A 776 -12.43 45.06 -4.20
C ASN A 776 -13.68 45.79 -4.74
N PRO A 777 -14.87 45.17 -4.75
CA PRO A 777 -16.13 45.87 -4.88
C PRO A 777 -16.97 45.63 -3.63
N TRP A 778 -16.56 46.18 -2.48
CA TRP A 778 -17.36 46.26 -1.25
C TRP A 778 -16.94 47.50 -0.45
N GLU A 779 -17.05 48.66 -1.07
CA GLU A 779 -17.45 49.87 -0.34
C GLU A 779 -18.97 49.99 -0.49
N ASP A 780 -19.63 50.47 0.56
CA ASP A 780 -21.07 50.69 0.71
C ASP A 780 -21.93 49.52 1.18
N VAL A 781 -21.79 49.15 2.46
CA VAL A 781 -22.94 49.12 3.39
C VAL A 781 -22.45 49.52 4.79
N LYS A 782 -22.54 50.82 5.10
CA LYS A 782 -22.61 51.31 6.48
C LYS A 782 -24.06 51.20 6.98
N SER A 783 -24.19 51.15 8.30
CA SER A 783 -25.39 51.30 9.13
C SER A 783 -26.45 50.20 9.07
N LEU A 784 -26.53 49.41 10.14
CA LEU A 784 -27.82 49.02 10.71
C LEU A 784 -27.72 49.14 12.23
N ASP A 785 -28.39 50.19 12.73
CA ASP A 785 -28.60 50.49 14.13
C ASP A 785 -29.43 49.40 14.81
N CYS A 786 -29.03 49.02 16.01
CA CYS A 786 -29.90 48.29 16.93
C CYS A 786 -30.92 49.26 17.52
N ASN A 787 -32.20 49.11 17.20
CA ASN A 787 -33.29 49.64 18.01
C ASN A 787 -34.58 48.81 17.89
N GLN A 788 -35.03 48.33 19.07
CA GLN A 788 -36.38 47.86 19.44
C GLN A 788 -36.82 46.51 18.81
N VAL A 789 -37.22 45.46 19.54
CA VAL A 789 -38.15 45.35 20.68
C VAL A 789 -37.88 44.02 21.45
N GLY A 790 -37.94 44.05 22.79
CA GLY A 790 -38.40 42.90 23.60
C GLY A 790 -37.35 42.06 24.35
N ASN A 791 -37.00 42.50 25.56
CA ASN A 791 -36.44 41.74 26.70
C ASN A 791 -35.36 40.67 26.44
N GLY A 792 -34.10 41.10 26.50
CA GLY A 792 -32.93 40.23 26.73
C GLY A 792 -31.64 41.03 26.67
N THR A 793 -30.82 40.98 27.71
CA THR A 793 -29.65 41.83 27.96
C THR A 793 -28.54 41.71 26.89
N CYS A 794 -27.99 42.86 26.48
CA CYS A 794 -26.75 42.96 25.69
C CYS A 794 -25.53 42.63 26.57
N TYR A 795 -24.77 41.60 26.22
CA TYR A 795 -23.43 41.38 26.80
C TYR A 795 -22.36 42.05 25.94
N ARG A 796 -21.76 43.09 26.51
CA ARG A 796 -20.55 43.76 26.04
C ARG A 796 -19.39 43.14 26.82
N ASN A 797 -18.59 42.29 26.17
CA ASN A 797 -17.17 41.95 26.44
C ASN A 797 -16.89 40.51 26.01
N GLY A 798 -15.87 40.36 25.16
CA GLY A 798 -15.44 39.07 24.64
C GLY A 798 -14.56 38.34 25.64
N THR A 799 -15.12 37.34 26.31
CA THR A 799 -14.37 36.19 26.86
C THR A 799 -15.19 34.90 27.03
N ASP A 800 -16.50 34.87 26.81
CA ASP A 800 -17.34 33.70 27.16
C ASP A 800 -17.92 32.91 25.95
N VAL A 801 -17.20 32.85 24.82
CA VAL A 801 -17.60 32.00 23.65
C VAL A 801 -16.74 30.73 23.52
N LEU A 802 -15.76 30.53 24.40
CA LEU A 802 -14.83 29.40 24.32
C LEU A 802 -15.31 28.08 24.95
N ASP A 803 -16.37 28.10 25.77
CA ASP A 803 -16.80 26.90 26.50
C ASP A 803 -17.90 26.05 25.82
N TYR A 804 -18.38 26.43 24.63
CA TYR A 804 -19.33 25.60 23.87
C TYR A 804 -18.69 24.64 22.85
N CYS A 805 -17.35 24.60 22.73
CA CYS A 805 -16.65 23.78 21.74
C CYS A 805 -16.08 22.43 22.25
N VAL A 806 -16.23 22.09 23.54
CA VAL A 806 -15.56 20.87 24.10
C VAL A 806 -16.46 19.63 24.18
N PHE A 807 -17.77 19.72 23.98
CA PHE A 807 -18.65 18.53 24.03
C PHE A 807 -19.44 18.26 22.74
N LYS A 808 -18.75 17.71 21.73
CA LYS A 808 -19.35 16.75 20.78
C LYS A 808 -18.29 15.93 20.03
N LYS A 809 -17.64 15.02 20.76
CA LYS A 809 -16.94 13.86 20.18
C LYS A 809 -17.99 12.79 19.83
N VAL A 810 -18.84 13.08 18.84
CA VAL A 810 -19.79 12.12 18.26
C VAL A 810 -19.23 11.68 16.91
N HIS A 811 -19.10 10.36 16.73
CA HIS A 811 -18.73 9.70 15.47
C HIS A 811 -19.38 10.38 14.26
N TYR A 812 -18.60 11.17 13.51
CA TYR A 812 -19.07 11.82 12.28
C TYR A 812 -18.74 10.94 11.08
N ASN A 813 -19.80 10.57 10.38
CA ASN A 813 -19.89 9.41 9.51
C ASN A 813 -19.19 9.62 8.15
N ARG A 814 -18.64 8.54 7.59
CA ARG A 814 -17.89 8.45 6.31
C ARG A 814 -18.71 8.84 5.06
N ASN A 815 -20.01 9.10 5.23
CA ASN A 815 -20.99 9.32 4.16
C ASN A 815 -21.27 10.80 3.82
N LEU A 816 -20.79 11.76 4.62
CA LEU A 816 -21.09 13.18 4.37
C LEU A 816 -20.36 13.73 3.12
N GLY A 817 -19.18 13.20 2.79
CA GLY A 817 -18.44 13.59 1.58
C GLY A 817 -19.16 13.17 0.30
N LEU A 818 -19.87 12.04 0.32
CA LEU A 818 -20.68 11.56 -0.80
C LEU A 818 -21.94 12.43 -0.98
N LEU A 819 -22.60 12.79 0.11
CA LEU A 819 -23.72 13.75 0.13
C LEU A 819 -23.29 15.13 -0.36
N PHE A 820 -22.07 15.58 0.00
CA PHE A 820 -21.54 16.87 -0.43
C PHE A 820 -21.15 16.87 -1.93
N ALA A 821 -20.59 15.76 -2.43
CA ALA A 821 -20.33 15.58 -3.86
C ALA A 821 -21.63 15.53 -4.66
N LEU A 822 -22.65 14.83 -4.17
CA LEU A 822 -23.99 14.81 -4.75
C LEU A 822 -24.63 16.21 -4.74
N PHE A 823 -24.43 17.00 -3.67
CA PHE A 823 -24.94 18.36 -3.56
C PHE A 823 -24.29 19.33 -4.56
N ILE A 824 -22.98 19.18 -4.81
CA ILE A 824 -22.26 19.97 -5.82
C ILE A 824 -22.72 19.59 -7.23
N VAL A 825 -22.90 18.30 -7.51
CA VAL A 825 -23.46 17.82 -8.78
C VAL A 825 -24.88 18.36 -8.97
N PHE A 826 -25.71 18.37 -7.92
CA PHE A 826 -27.06 18.91 -7.97
C PHE A 826 -27.07 20.43 -8.21
N ARG A 827 -26.15 21.19 -7.59
CA ARG A 827 -25.98 22.63 -7.83
C ARG A 827 -25.53 22.93 -9.25
N LEU A 828 -24.62 22.14 -9.81
CA LEU A 828 -24.15 22.28 -11.19
C LEU A 828 -25.24 21.95 -12.22
N ILE A 829 -26.04 20.91 -11.96
CA ILE A 829 -27.21 20.58 -12.78
C ILE A 829 -28.26 21.70 -12.69
N SER A 830 -28.57 22.19 -11.49
CA SER A 830 -29.50 23.30 -11.29
C SER A 830 -29.02 24.60 -11.95
N PHE A 831 -27.72 24.89 -11.92
CA PHE A 831 -27.13 26.04 -12.61
C PHE A 831 -27.20 25.87 -14.14
N GLY A 832 -26.95 24.66 -14.65
CA GLY A 832 -27.14 24.32 -16.06
C GLY A 832 -28.59 24.49 -16.53
N ILE A 833 -29.55 24.09 -15.71
CA ILE A 833 -30.99 24.26 -15.98
C ILE A 833 -31.38 25.74 -15.96
N LEU A 834 -30.86 26.54 -15.02
CA LEU A 834 -31.08 27.99 -14.96
C LEU A 834 -30.51 28.73 -16.17
N VAL A 835 -29.31 28.34 -16.62
CA VAL A 835 -28.68 28.91 -17.82
C VAL A 835 -29.44 28.51 -19.09
N LEU A 836 -29.96 27.28 -19.16
CA LEU A 836 -30.82 26.84 -20.27
C LEU A 836 -32.17 27.56 -20.27
N ARG A 837 -32.77 27.80 -19.11
CA ARG A 837 -34.02 28.56 -18.96
C ARG A 837 -33.83 30.04 -19.35
N ALA A 838 -32.70 30.65 -18.98
CA ALA A 838 -32.34 32.01 -19.38
C ALA A 838 -32.05 32.14 -20.89
N LYS A 839 -31.47 31.10 -21.52
CA LYS A 839 -31.30 31.04 -22.98
C LYS A 839 -32.59 30.78 -23.74
N PHE A 840 -33.51 30.02 -23.16
CA PHE A 840 -34.83 29.76 -23.77
C PHE A 840 -35.71 31.01 -23.73
N GLN A 841 -35.70 31.77 -22.63
CA GLN A 841 -36.43 33.04 -22.56
C GLN A 841 -35.88 34.15 -23.46
N ARG A 842 -34.58 34.14 -23.80
CA ARG A 842 -34.00 35.05 -24.81
C ARG A 842 -34.29 34.68 -26.26
N LYS A 843 -34.89 33.51 -26.52
CA LYS A 843 -35.28 33.06 -27.88
C LYS A 843 -36.78 33.15 -28.13
N VAL A 844 -37.57 33.47 -27.11
CA VAL A 844 -39.05 33.59 -27.18
C VAL A 844 -39.50 35.04 -26.88
N GLY A 845 -38.56 35.97 -26.75
CA GLY A 845 -38.82 37.42 -26.63
C GLY A 845 -38.42 38.14 -27.90
#